data_AF-A0A501WUY5-F1
#
_entry.id   AF-A0A501WUY5-F1
#
_cell.length_a   1.000
_cell.length_b   1.000
_cell.length_c   1.000
_cell.angle_alpha   90.00
_cell.angle_beta   90.00
_cell.angle_gamma   90.00
#
_symmetry.space_group_name_H-M   'P 1'
#
loop_
_entity.id
_entity.type
_entity.pdbx_description
1 polymer ?
#
loop_
_entity_poly.entity_id
_entity_poly.type
_entity_poly.pdbx_seq_one_letter_code
_entity_poly.pdbx_strand_id
1 'polypeptide(L)'
;MTDRSFANDEGGGDIRAKINGAIADVDRLKDTTFDTPAALLAASAPGDTVAVAEGQMLRGGPFFYAAAPAGILAMPNLLLNPVRNPNGMVSASQLGCEVARTQAAAVSAADSTDKLQAALDAGYDLYLDGWPNIAGPINPAGRAIIGTGNAQSGLWCSGASAGVLADGTGTNLRDFSIMSDYTAEILLQVGGGVEGDTLRYFGQGLFVYGAKKRNGLIMEYANGRSIGCIFRRAGNRDGSASIIDVDSHSVEMRCFHHFTQCEMSAATGYSLYIVGGPGWEEGHAALDMCRIQTGHKGLIMAANYSTDYVPAVITVTNGYFENPGLTHAGGVNNASLGPAIAAQGAIEMYIGACSKLMGRKATFLLAAYDGARISAPRGGAVKFSALGTSQLGALATVDKAPTTAFTAGLLVSHGGFLVTDSGTVYAPKADQIPFTTGATFAAEASKWIATTQTEGMISLPCMPPLRSNDSNAFSLTDWKLFIDTPFTKGRLPIDIDGLRLVKELIDGTSTAGLTLNVCTAAISSTAGEFISGTSALALTGTGSSGTANFSLTFDIPKHLVGKFLCITTALAYKQVGATFGSAGTMQPRIRVTAGTATVFPSVAADAQNIATNLTLTPGAGNLTDWYYGMHIFRPETAGTLTFTFVWDGVTGIRDDTALVDNVRLWILPSQDEGTIA
;
A
#
# COMPACT_ATOMS: atom_id res chain seq x y z
N MET A 1 -9.07 -24.38 42.35
CA MET A 1 -9.66 -25.74 42.30
C MET A 1 -9.55 -26.20 40.86
N THR A 2 -8.75 -27.19 40.45
CA THR A 2 -7.96 -28.26 41.07
C THR A 2 -6.86 -28.55 40.04
N ASP A 3 -5.60 -28.25 40.34
CA ASP A 3 -4.58 -29.25 40.75
C ASP A 3 -4.61 -30.55 39.92
N ARG A 4 -3.67 -30.67 38.97
CA ARG A 4 -3.27 -31.94 38.37
C ARG A 4 -1.76 -32.06 38.52
N SER A 5 -1.39 -32.91 39.46
CA SER A 5 -0.07 -33.39 39.82
C SER A 5 0.74 -33.87 38.62
N PHE A 6 1.97 -33.39 38.51
CA PHE A 6 3.05 -34.07 37.81
C PHE A 6 3.36 -35.38 38.54
N ALA A 7 2.93 -36.49 37.96
CA ALA A 7 3.42 -37.81 38.33
C ALA A 7 4.85 -37.96 37.79
N ASN A 8 5.78 -38.18 38.72
CA ASN A 8 7.12 -38.68 38.45
C ASN A 8 7.02 -40.12 37.95
N ASP A 9 7.15 -40.35 36.64
CA ASP A 9 7.40 -41.69 36.09
C ASP A 9 8.74 -41.70 35.32
N GLU A 10 9.74 -42.29 35.97
CA GLU A 10 10.74 -43.24 35.42
C GLU A 10 11.54 -42.93 34.13
N GLY A 11 11.79 -41.66 33.77
CA GLY A 11 12.69 -41.30 32.65
C GLY A 11 14.11 -40.83 33.00
N GLY A 12 14.39 -40.56 34.29
CA GLY A 12 15.59 -39.80 34.71
C GLY A 12 16.92 -40.55 34.72
N GLY A 13 16.89 -41.89 34.70
CA GLY A 13 18.10 -42.71 34.73
C GLY A 13 18.84 -42.77 33.39
N ASP A 14 18.09 -42.77 32.28
CA ASP A 14 18.62 -42.93 30.93
C ASP A 14 19.27 -41.64 30.40
N ILE A 15 18.75 -40.47 30.78
CA ILE A 15 19.32 -39.18 30.38
C ILE A 15 20.68 -38.92 31.06
N ARG A 16 20.84 -39.25 32.35
CA ARG A 16 22.14 -39.13 33.02
C ARG A 16 23.17 -40.14 32.52
N ALA A 17 22.75 -41.36 32.17
CA ALA A 17 23.64 -42.34 31.56
C ALA A 17 24.06 -41.93 30.13
N LYS A 18 23.14 -41.36 29.34
CA LYS A 18 23.42 -40.79 28.01
C LYS A 18 24.28 -39.53 28.06
N ILE A 19 24.07 -38.66 29.04
CA ILE A 19 24.90 -37.47 29.27
C ILE A 19 26.30 -37.88 29.77
N ASN A 20 26.41 -38.84 30.70
CA ASN A 20 27.70 -39.33 31.17
C ASN A 20 28.44 -40.16 30.10
N GLY A 21 27.71 -40.88 29.24
CA GLY A 21 28.26 -41.55 28.06
C GLY A 21 28.76 -40.55 27.01
N ALA A 22 28.00 -39.50 26.73
CA ALA A 22 28.42 -38.41 25.82
C ALA A 22 29.61 -37.60 26.39
N ILE A 23 29.67 -37.39 27.71
CA ILE A 23 30.82 -36.74 28.37
C ILE A 23 32.06 -37.65 28.35
N ALA A 24 31.89 -38.97 28.57
CA ALA A 24 32.98 -39.94 28.47
C ALA A 24 33.50 -40.09 27.03
N ASP A 25 32.63 -40.00 26.01
CA ASP A 25 33.03 -39.97 24.60
C ASP A 25 33.68 -38.63 24.21
N VAL A 26 33.24 -37.51 24.79
CA VAL A 26 33.87 -36.19 24.63
C VAL A 26 35.27 -36.15 25.25
N ASP A 27 35.49 -36.77 26.41
CA ASP A 27 36.82 -36.86 27.02
C ASP A 27 37.71 -37.92 26.34
N ARG A 28 37.12 -38.99 25.78
CA ARG A 28 37.85 -39.97 24.96
C ARG A 28 38.31 -39.42 23.60
N LEU A 29 37.57 -38.46 23.04
CA LEU A 29 37.90 -37.82 21.75
C LEU A 29 38.86 -36.63 21.88
N LYS A 30 38.95 -36.00 23.06
CA LYS A 30 39.93 -34.93 23.34
C LYS A 30 41.38 -35.42 23.31
N ASP A 31 41.60 -36.70 23.59
CA ASP A 31 42.94 -37.31 23.65
C ASP A 31 43.30 -38.15 22.42
N THR A 32 42.44 -38.19 21.39
CA THR A 32 42.80 -38.78 20.09
C THR A 32 43.51 -37.76 19.20
N THR A 33 44.84 -37.72 19.29
CA THR A 33 45.67 -37.28 18.16
C THR A 33 45.55 -38.31 17.04
N PHE A 34 44.98 -37.90 15.91
CA PHE A 34 45.02 -38.70 14.68
C PHE A 34 46.35 -38.43 14.00
N ASP A 35 47.28 -39.37 14.08
CA ASP A 35 48.66 -39.19 13.60
C ASP A 35 48.78 -39.05 12.07
N THR A 36 47.71 -39.30 11.30
CA THR A 36 47.68 -39.11 9.84
C THR A 36 46.25 -38.82 9.31
N PRO A 37 46.10 -38.11 8.17
CA PRO A 37 44.81 -37.93 7.48
C PRO A 37 44.09 -39.23 7.11
N ALA A 38 44.84 -40.30 6.85
CA ALA A 38 44.31 -41.63 6.54
C ALA A 38 43.52 -42.24 7.71
N ALA A 39 43.90 -41.95 8.96
CA ALA A 39 43.20 -42.45 10.14
C ALA A 39 41.85 -41.75 10.38
N LEU A 40 41.73 -40.48 9.99
CA LEU A 40 40.48 -39.71 10.08
C LEU A 40 39.49 -40.09 8.95
N LEU A 41 40.01 -40.32 7.74
CA LEU A 41 39.23 -40.80 6.59
C LEU A 41 38.72 -42.23 6.81
N ALA A 42 39.54 -43.12 7.38
CA ALA A 42 39.13 -44.49 7.71
C ALA A 42 38.04 -44.58 8.80
N ALA A 43 37.93 -43.57 9.66
CA ALA A 43 36.91 -43.50 10.70
C ALA A 43 35.57 -42.89 10.22
N SER A 44 35.55 -42.20 9.06
CA SER A 44 34.40 -41.41 8.61
C SER A 44 33.63 -41.98 7.40
N ALA A 45 34.20 -42.91 6.61
CA ALA A 45 33.43 -43.78 5.70
C ALA A 45 34.31 -44.92 5.13
N PRO A 46 33.74 -46.10 4.82
CA PRO A 46 34.46 -47.15 4.10
C PRO A 46 34.63 -46.75 2.63
N GLY A 47 35.86 -46.38 2.26
CA GLY A 47 36.42 -46.60 0.93
C GLY A 47 35.98 -45.65 -0.19
N ASP A 48 36.40 -44.38 -0.13
CA ASP A 48 36.80 -43.63 -1.33
C ASP A 48 37.67 -42.41 -0.97
N THR A 49 38.82 -42.29 -1.62
CA THR A 49 39.71 -41.12 -1.56
C THR A 49 39.05 -39.93 -2.26
N VAL A 50 38.38 -39.07 -1.50
CA VAL A 50 37.80 -37.82 -2.02
C VAL A 50 38.85 -36.71 -1.89
N ALA A 51 39.25 -36.11 -3.01
CA ALA A 51 40.00 -34.86 -3.02
C ALA A 51 39.11 -33.75 -2.44
N VAL A 52 39.48 -33.22 -1.28
CA VAL A 52 38.70 -32.20 -0.57
C VAL A 52 39.10 -30.82 -1.08
N ALA A 53 38.18 -30.08 -1.69
CA ALA A 53 38.40 -28.72 -2.16
C ALA A 53 38.42 -27.72 -0.98
N GLU A 54 39.13 -26.59 -1.14
CA GLU A 54 39.11 -25.50 -0.15
C GLU A 54 37.66 -25.06 0.14
N GLY A 55 37.32 -24.90 1.42
CA GLY A 55 35.95 -24.55 1.84
C GLY A 55 34.97 -25.73 1.95
N GLN A 56 35.38 -26.94 1.57
CA GLN A 56 34.51 -28.12 1.70
C GLN A 56 34.43 -28.55 3.19
N MET A 57 33.20 -28.71 3.68
CA MET A 57 32.90 -29.05 5.07
C MET A 57 32.78 -30.57 5.26
N LEU A 58 33.58 -31.15 6.16
CA LEU A 58 33.53 -32.57 6.52
C LEU A 58 32.75 -32.77 7.82
N ARG A 59 31.88 -33.79 7.86
CA ARG A 59 31.10 -34.17 9.04
C ARG A 59 31.76 -35.34 9.77
N GLY A 60 32.18 -35.13 11.01
CA GLY A 60 32.67 -36.18 11.91
C GLY A 60 31.88 -36.18 13.21
N GLY A 61 30.80 -36.97 13.27
CA GLY A 61 29.92 -37.01 14.45
C GLY A 61 29.25 -35.64 14.72
N PRO A 62 29.31 -35.09 15.96
CA PRO A 62 28.73 -33.79 16.31
C PRO A 62 29.61 -32.58 15.91
N PHE A 63 30.78 -32.81 15.31
CA PHE A 63 31.71 -31.77 14.92
C PHE A 63 31.76 -31.57 13.41
N PHE A 64 31.97 -30.32 13.01
CA PHE A 64 32.21 -29.94 11.62
C PHE A 64 33.62 -29.40 11.46
N TYR A 65 34.19 -29.66 10.29
CA TYR A 65 35.53 -29.24 9.95
C TYR A 65 35.57 -28.56 8.58
N ALA A 66 36.19 -27.39 8.49
CA ALA A 66 36.44 -26.67 7.24
C ALA A 66 37.87 -26.91 6.74
N ALA A 67 38.05 -27.17 5.43
CA ALA A 67 39.37 -27.26 4.80
C ALA A 67 39.96 -25.86 4.53
N ALA A 68 41.16 -25.58 5.05
CA ALA A 68 41.88 -24.31 4.90
C ALA A 68 42.67 -24.21 3.57
N PRO A 69 43.02 -22.99 3.08
CA PRO A 69 43.78 -22.80 1.85
C PRO A 69 45.16 -23.48 1.91
N ALA A 70 45.57 -24.09 0.80
CA ALA A 70 46.88 -24.70 0.63
C ALA A 70 47.98 -23.63 0.51
N GLY A 71 48.45 -23.12 1.64
CA GLY A 71 49.65 -22.29 1.72
C GLY A 71 50.93 -23.14 1.81
N ILE A 72 51.66 -23.21 0.69
CA ILE A 72 53.10 -23.50 0.56
C ILE A 72 53.54 -24.93 0.96
N LEU A 73 53.76 -25.75 -0.08
CA LEU A 73 54.73 -26.85 -0.21
C LEU A 73 55.15 -27.57 1.09
N ALA A 74 54.64 -28.80 1.25
CA ALA A 74 55.06 -29.84 2.19
C ALA A 74 54.57 -29.74 3.65
N MET A 75 53.29 -30.07 3.89
CA MET A 75 52.87 -30.67 5.17
C MET A 75 51.74 -31.71 4.96
N PRO A 76 51.77 -32.90 5.60
CA PRO A 76 50.73 -33.93 5.51
C PRO A 76 49.53 -33.67 6.43
N ASN A 77 49.33 -32.44 6.91
CA ASN A 77 48.33 -32.12 7.93
C ASN A 77 47.23 -31.23 7.36
N LEU A 78 46.06 -31.82 7.13
CA LEU A 78 44.81 -31.10 6.86
C LEU A 78 44.43 -30.35 8.16
N LEU A 79 44.53 -29.01 8.17
CA LEU A 79 44.07 -28.19 9.29
C LEU A 79 42.54 -28.17 9.29
N LEU A 80 41.94 -28.88 10.24
CA LEU A 80 40.50 -28.99 10.42
C LEU A 80 40.08 -28.14 11.63
N ASN A 81 39.40 -27.03 11.37
CA ASN A 81 38.92 -26.15 12.44
C ASN A 81 37.56 -26.64 12.97
N PRO A 82 37.42 -26.96 14.27
CA PRO A 82 36.13 -27.35 14.84
C PRO A 82 35.16 -26.17 14.83
N VAL A 83 34.03 -26.33 14.14
CA VAL A 83 32.91 -25.38 14.18
C VAL A 83 32.22 -25.50 15.53
N ARG A 84 32.48 -24.55 16.43
CA ARG A 84 31.70 -24.39 17.67
C ARG A 84 30.68 -23.29 17.49
N ASN A 85 29.40 -23.67 17.41
CA ASN A 85 28.29 -22.83 17.82
C ASN A 85 27.26 -23.72 18.55
N PRO A 86 26.80 -23.35 19.77
CA PRO A 86 25.85 -24.14 20.57
C PRO A 86 24.51 -24.46 19.90
N ASN A 87 24.19 -23.85 18.74
CA ASN A 87 22.93 -24.08 18.02
C ASN A 87 23.08 -24.87 16.70
N GLY A 88 24.27 -25.37 16.35
CA GLY A 88 24.47 -26.15 15.12
C GLY A 88 24.58 -25.33 13.81
N MET A 89 24.77 -24.01 13.91
CA MET A 89 24.96 -23.11 12.76
C MET A 89 26.45 -22.91 12.42
N VAL A 90 26.77 -22.55 11.18
CA VAL A 90 28.14 -22.25 10.74
C VAL A 90 28.32 -20.74 10.58
N SER A 91 29.38 -20.15 11.16
CA SER A 91 29.63 -18.70 11.02
C SER A 91 30.30 -18.34 9.69
N ALA A 92 30.05 -17.13 9.20
CA ALA A 92 30.71 -16.61 8.00
C ALA A 92 32.25 -16.64 8.14
N SER A 93 32.80 -16.22 9.29
CA SER A 93 34.24 -16.29 9.54
C SER A 93 34.80 -17.72 9.52
N GLN A 94 34.03 -18.71 9.97
CA GLN A 94 34.43 -20.13 9.96
C GLN A 94 34.47 -20.72 8.55
N LEU A 95 33.69 -20.16 7.62
CA LEU A 95 33.73 -20.50 6.19
C LEU A 95 34.90 -19.83 5.46
N GLY A 96 35.74 -19.05 6.17
CA GLY A 96 36.84 -18.30 5.57
C GLY A 96 36.38 -17.07 4.78
N CYS A 97 35.19 -16.55 5.06
CA CYS A 97 34.75 -15.26 4.52
C CYS A 97 35.56 -14.12 5.15
N GLU A 98 35.82 -13.06 4.37
CA GLU A 98 36.36 -11.82 4.93
C GLU A 98 35.22 -11.07 5.63
N VAL A 99 35.19 -11.13 6.96
CA VAL A 99 34.14 -10.52 7.78
C VAL A 99 34.62 -9.20 8.35
N ALA A 100 34.04 -8.10 7.86
CA ALA A 100 34.32 -6.78 8.39
C ALA A 100 33.58 -6.52 9.71
N ARG A 101 34.17 -5.72 10.59
CA ARG A 101 33.54 -5.31 11.87
C ARG A 101 32.52 -4.17 11.71
N THR A 102 32.54 -3.48 10.57
CA THR A 102 31.64 -2.36 10.28
C THR A 102 31.14 -2.44 8.85
N GLN A 103 29.94 -1.90 8.62
CA GLN A 103 29.36 -1.77 7.29
C GLN A 103 30.30 -1.05 6.30
N ALA A 104 30.97 0.02 6.74
CA ALA A 104 31.85 0.80 5.87
C ALA A 104 33.11 0.02 5.43
N ALA A 105 33.63 -0.86 6.28
CA ALA A 105 34.77 -1.71 5.92
C ALA A 105 34.35 -2.90 5.03
N ALA A 106 33.09 -3.33 5.11
CA ALA A 106 32.56 -4.40 4.26
C ALA A 106 32.56 -4.03 2.77
N VAL A 107 32.48 -2.75 2.43
CA VAL A 107 32.50 -2.26 1.03
C VAL A 107 33.75 -2.71 0.27
N SER A 108 34.88 -2.81 0.98
CA SER A 108 36.17 -3.23 0.41
C SER A 108 36.52 -4.70 0.68
N ALA A 109 35.67 -5.44 1.39
CA ALA A 109 35.94 -6.84 1.72
C ALA A 109 35.78 -7.73 0.48
N ALA A 110 36.55 -8.82 0.42
CA ALA A 110 36.45 -9.81 -0.64
C ALA A 110 35.04 -10.44 -0.72
N ASP A 111 34.61 -10.71 -1.94
CA ASP A 111 33.33 -11.37 -2.19
C ASP A 111 33.27 -12.75 -1.52
N SER A 112 32.21 -12.95 -0.73
CA SER A 112 31.96 -14.16 0.05
C SER A 112 30.77 -14.96 -0.48
N THR A 113 30.20 -14.59 -1.63
CA THR A 113 28.98 -15.19 -2.20
C THR A 113 29.08 -16.71 -2.27
N ASP A 114 30.08 -17.24 -2.97
CA ASP A 114 30.22 -18.69 -3.22
C ASP A 114 30.39 -19.49 -1.92
N LYS A 115 31.14 -18.94 -0.95
CA LYS A 115 31.39 -19.60 0.34
C LYS A 115 30.12 -19.71 1.17
N LEU A 116 29.33 -18.64 1.23
CA LEU A 116 28.08 -18.61 1.96
C LEU A 116 27.02 -19.47 1.27
N GLN A 117 26.92 -19.40 -0.06
CA GLN A 117 25.97 -20.21 -0.83
C GLN A 117 26.28 -21.70 -0.73
N ALA A 118 27.55 -22.11 -0.86
CA ALA A 118 27.94 -23.50 -0.75
C ALA A 118 27.58 -24.12 0.62
N ALA A 119 27.63 -23.34 1.69
CA ALA A 119 27.20 -23.79 3.01
C ALA A 119 25.67 -23.99 3.10
N LEU A 120 24.88 -23.09 2.52
CA LEU A 120 23.42 -23.22 2.45
C LEU A 120 23.00 -24.42 1.60
N ASP A 121 23.64 -24.60 0.44
CA ASP A 121 23.42 -25.73 -0.47
C ASP A 121 23.79 -27.08 0.19
N ALA A 122 24.82 -27.10 1.03
CA ALA A 122 25.19 -28.25 1.84
C ALA A 122 24.22 -28.51 3.01
N GLY A 123 23.23 -27.64 3.20
CA GLY A 123 22.16 -27.80 4.17
C GLY A 123 22.42 -27.18 5.54
N TYR A 124 23.41 -26.30 5.66
CA TYR A 124 23.74 -25.62 6.90
C TYR A 124 22.94 -24.33 7.10
N ASP A 125 22.64 -24.03 8.35
CA ASP A 125 22.18 -22.69 8.74
C ASP A 125 23.38 -21.76 8.95
N LEU A 126 23.23 -20.49 8.57
CA LEU A 126 24.30 -19.51 8.61
C LEU A 126 24.18 -18.54 9.79
N TYR A 127 25.32 -18.27 10.42
CA TYR A 127 25.45 -17.24 11.43
C TYR A 127 26.34 -16.09 10.94
N LEU A 128 25.81 -14.87 10.92
CA LEU A 128 26.55 -13.67 10.53
C LEU A 128 27.18 -13.01 11.76
N ASP A 129 28.48 -13.23 11.96
CA ASP A 129 29.28 -12.69 13.07
C ASP A 129 29.92 -11.32 12.77
N GLY A 130 29.55 -10.71 11.64
CA GLY A 130 29.93 -9.37 11.22
C GLY A 130 29.38 -9.06 9.84
N TRP A 131 30.17 -8.38 8.99
CA TRP A 131 29.75 -7.90 7.67
C TRP A 131 30.58 -8.49 6.54
N PRO A 132 30.23 -9.68 6.01
CA PRO A 132 30.75 -10.14 4.72
C PRO A 132 30.20 -9.31 3.55
N ASN A 133 31.00 -9.19 2.50
CA ASN A 133 30.59 -8.67 1.20
C ASN A 133 30.05 -9.79 0.31
N ILE A 134 29.00 -9.51 -0.46
CA ILE A 134 28.46 -10.41 -1.50
C ILE A 134 28.28 -9.64 -2.81
N ALA A 135 28.79 -10.18 -3.91
CA ALA A 135 28.58 -9.65 -5.25
C ALA A 135 27.45 -10.37 -6.02
N GLY A 136 27.06 -11.57 -5.59
CA GLY A 136 25.95 -12.33 -6.16
C GLY A 136 24.82 -12.62 -5.15
N PRO A 137 23.72 -13.24 -5.62
CA PRO A 137 22.59 -13.57 -4.76
C PRO A 137 22.94 -14.70 -3.80
N ILE A 138 22.35 -14.65 -2.61
CA ILE A 138 22.35 -15.73 -1.63
C ILE A 138 20.93 -16.30 -1.54
N ASN A 139 20.79 -17.60 -1.75
CA ASN A 139 19.56 -18.33 -1.62
C ASN A 139 19.60 -19.29 -0.42
N PRO A 140 18.87 -19.01 0.67
CA PRO A 140 18.80 -19.90 1.82
C PRO A 140 18.03 -21.20 1.58
N ALA A 141 17.16 -21.28 0.56
CA ALA A 141 16.41 -22.49 0.21
C ALA A 141 15.83 -23.28 1.41
N GLY A 142 15.16 -22.60 2.34
CA GLY A 142 14.55 -23.22 3.53
C GLY A 142 15.44 -23.24 4.78
N ARG A 143 16.65 -22.67 4.72
CA ARG A 143 17.58 -22.53 5.85
C ARG A 143 17.40 -21.24 6.63
N ALA A 144 18.06 -21.19 7.78
CA ALA A 144 18.14 -20.00 8.60
C ALA A 144 19.41 -19.19 8.32
N ILE A 145 19.27 -17.86 8.26
CA ILE A 145 20.38 -16.91 8.37
C ILE A 145 20.10 -16.02 9.57
N ILE A 146 20.99 -16.04 10.57
CA ILE A 146 20.82 -15.31 11.83
C ILE A 146 22.05 -14.45 12.08
N GLY A 147 21.83 -13.17 12.39
CA GLY A 147 22.89 -12.24 12.78
C GLY A 147 23.06 -12.09 14.29
N THR A 148 24.05 -11.29 14.65
CA THR A 148 24.31 -10.82 16.02
C THR A 148 23.45 -9.61 16.42
N GLY A 149 22.62 -9.11 15.50
CA GLY A 149 21.87 -7.87 15.58
C GLY A 149 22.10 -7.03 14.33
N ASN A 150 21.06 -6.31 13.88
CA ASN A 150 21.07 -5.58 12.61
C ASN A 150 22.11 -4.44 12.57
N ALA A 151 22.49 -3.86 13.71
CA ALA A 151 23.56 -2.86 13.77
C ALA A 151 24.96 -3.48 13.76
N GLN A 152 25.10 -4.75 14.16
CA GLN A 152 26.39 -5.41 14.35
C GLN A 152 26.77 -6.34 13.20
N SER A 153 25.80 -6.85 12.43
CA SER A 153 26.03 -7.81 11.36
C SER A 153 25.09 -7.62 10.17
N GLY A 154 25.54 -8.09 9.01
CA GLY A 154 24.74 -8.02 7.79
C GLY A 154 25.48 -8.49 6.55
N LEU A 155 24.80 -8.39 5.42
CA LEU A 155 25.35 -8.62 4.09
C LEU A 155 25.52 -7.26 3.41
N TRP A 156 26.75 -6.95 2.97
CA TRP A 156 26.98 -5.84 2.05
C TRP A 156 26.85 -6.33 0.62
N CYS A 157 25.92 -5.75 -0.15
CA CYS A 157 25.57 -6.17 -1.51
C CYS A 157 26.24 -5.24 -2.52
N SER A 158 27.39 -5.67 -3.06
CA SER A 158 28.23 -4.88 -3.97
C SER A 158 27.98 -5.13 -5.47
N GLY A 159 27.13 -6.09 -5.82
CA GLY A 159 26.77 -6.41 -7.20
C GLY A 159 25.31 -6.14 -7.52
N ALA A 160 24.98 -5.99 -8.80
CA ALA A 160 23.61 -5.67 -9.23
C ALA A 160 22.58 -6.76 -8.85
N SER A 161 23.00 -8.03 -8.87
CA SER A 161 22.20 -9.19 -8.46
C SER A 161 22.42 -9.60 -6.99
N ALA A 162 23.23 -8.86 -6.24
CA ALA A 162 23.52 -9.20 -4.85
C ALA A 162 22.31 -8.92 -3.96
N GLY A 163 21.99 -9.88 -3.09
CA GLY A 163 20.81 -9.83 -2.23
C GLY A 163 20.48 -11.20 -1.68
N VAL A 164 19.33 -11.31 -1.00
CA VAL A 164 18.80 -12.58 -0.50
C VAL A 164 17.57 -12.97 -1.30
N LEU A 165 17.63 -14.14 -1.93
CA LEU A 165 16.50 -14.79 -2.61
C LEU A 165 15.97 -15.90 -1.70
N ALA A 166 14.86 -15.66 -0.99
CA ALA A 166 14.24 -16.62 -0.10
C ALA A 166 13.16 -17.43 -0.84
N ASP A 167 13.54 -18.45 -1.62
CA ASP A 167 12.61 -19.25 -2.44
C ASP A 167 12.25 -20.63 -1.84
N GLY A 168 12.90 -21.07 -0.75
CA GLY A 168 12.60 -22.35 -0.09
C GLY A 168 11.67 -22.27 1.12
N THR A 169 10.81 -23.29 1.27
CA THR A 169 9.86 -23.41 2.39
C THR A 169 10.58 -23.43 3.74
N GLY A 170 10.16 -22.58 4.67
CA GLY A 170 10.73 -22.51 6.02
C GLY A 170 11.93 -21.57 6.16
N THR A 171 12.29 -20.83 5.11
CA THR A 171 13.37 -19.83 5.16
C THR A 171 13.15 -18.85 6.31
N ASN A 172 14.19 -18.69 7.14
CA ASN A 172 14.12 -17.94 8.38
C ASN A 172 15.27 -16.94 8.48
N LEU A 173 14.96 -15.64 8.41
CA LEU A 173 15.95 -14.56 8.43
C LEU A 173 15.79 -13.74 9.70
N ARG A 174 16.83 -13.63 10.54
CA ARG A 174 16.73 -12.93 11.84
C ARG A 174 17.91 -12.05 12.19
N ASP A 175 17.61 -10.83 12.65
CA ASP A 175 18.53 -9.98 13.41
C ASP A 175 19.83 -9.63 12.66
N PHE A 176 19.74 -9.33 11.35
CA PHE A 176 20.86 -8.83 10.55
C PHE A 176 20.40 -7.77 9.53
N SER A 177 21.36 -7.11 8.90
CA SER A 177 21.11 -6.13 7.84
C SER A 177 21.38 -6.68 6.43
N ILE A 178 20.65 -6.20 5.44
CA ILE A 178 20.96 -6.41 4.01
C ILE A 178 21.07 -5.02 3.38
N MET A 179 22.26 -4.65 2.93
CA MET A 179 22.54 -3.26 2.57
C MET A 179 23.26 -3.13 1.24
N SER A 180 22.93 -2.09 0.49
CA SER A 180 23.70 -1.67 -0.68
C SER A 180 23.80 -0.15 -0.74
N ASP A 181 24.71 0.34 -1.56
CA ASP A 181 24.87 1.73 -1.97
C ASP A 181 24.13 2.02 -3.28
N TYR A 182 22.92 1.46 -3.44
CA TYR A 182 22.11 1.51 -4.67
C TYR A 182 22.72 0.76 -5.86
N THR A 183 23.72 -0.10 -5.61
CA THR A 183 24.27 -1.00 -6.62
C THR A 183 23.34 -2.18 -6.88
N ALA A 184 22.90 -2.85 -5.82
CA ALA A 184 21.98 -3.99 -5.90
C ALA A 184 20.56 -3.55 -6.29
N GLU A 185 19.93 -4.28 -7.20
CA GLU A 185 18.58 -3.95 -7.65
C GLU A 185 17.51 -4.27 -6.61
N ILE A 186 17.54 -5.50 -6.11
CA ILE A 186 16.64 -6.01 -5.08
C ILE A 186 17.47 -6.61 -3.96
N LEU A 187 17.20 -6.22 -2.71
CA LEU A 187 17.96 -6.73 -1.57
C LEU A 187 17.32 -7.95 -0.92
N LEU A 188 16.00 -7.99 -0.84
CA LEU A 188 15.26 -9.15 -0.35
C LEU A 188 14.15 -9.50 -1.33
N GLN A 189 14.26 -10.68 -1.94
CA GLN A 189 13.18 -11.29 -2.70
C GLN A 189 12.65 -12.49 -1.92
N VAL A 190 11.34 -12.58 -1.76
CA VAL A 190 10.64 -13.68 -1.08
C VAL A 190 9.81 -14.42 -2.12
N GLY A 191 10.13 -15.69 -2.34
CA GLY A 191 9.51 -16.56 -3.34
C GLY A 191 10.01 -16.39 -4.78
N GLY A 192 9.70 -17.42 -5.58
CA GLY A 192 10.02 -17.48 -7.02
C GLY A 192 8.86 -17.14 -7.95
N GLY A 193 7.64 -16.93 -7.43
CA GLY A 193 6.44 -16.67 -8.25
C GLY A 193 5.83 -17.93 -8.90
N VAL A 194 6.06 -19.11 -8.30
CA VAL A 194 5.59 -20.40 -8.83
C VAL A 194 4.40 -20.91 -8.02
N GLU A 195 3.32 -21.27 -8.71
CA GLU A 195 2.11 -21.82 -8.09
C GLU A 195 2.38 -23.16 -7.41
N GLY A 196 1.85 -23.34 -6.20
CA GLY A 196 2.01 -24.56 -5.39
C GLY A 196 3.15 -24.49 -4.37
N ASP A 197 4.08 -23.55 -4.51
CA ASP A 197 5.13 -23.31 -3.54
C ASP A 197 4.59 -22.46 -2.38
N THR A 198 3.99 -23.07 -1.36
CA THR A 198 3.64 -22.32 -0.14
C THR A 198 4.90 -22.06 0.67
N LEU A 199 5.51 -20.91 0.42
CA LEU A 199 6.61 -20.45 1.25
C LEU A 199 6.07 -20.23 2.67
N ARG A 200 6.85 -20.59 3.69
CA ARG A 200 6.60 -20.23 5.09
C ARG A 200 7.68 -19.26 5.55
N TYR A 201 7.82 -18.16 4.82
CA TYR A 201 8.87 -17.20 5.10
C TYR A 201 8.67 -16.55 6.47
N PHE A 202 9.77 -16.45 7.23
CA PHE A 202 9.81 -15.69 8.46
C PHE A 202 10.99 -14.72 8.47
N GLY A 203 10.69 -13.42 8.49
CA GLY A 203 11.66 -12.36 8.72
C GLY A 203 11.46 -11.72 10.10
N GLN A 204 12.55 -11.53 10.85
CA GLN A 204 12.49 -10.81 12.13
C GLN A 204 13.68 -9.87 12.30
N GLY A 205 13.43 -8.63 12.74
CA GLY A 205 14.49 -7.70 13.14
C GLY A 205 15.43 -7.28 11.99
N LEU A 206 15.02 -7.50 10.74
CA LEU A 206 15.86 -7.21 9.57
C LEU A 206 15.95 -5.71 9.30
N PHE A 207 17.11 -5.23 8.88
CA PHE A 207 17.28 -3.88 8.35
C PHE A 207 17.73 -3.93 6.89
N VAL A 208 16.82 -3.59 5.97
CA VAL A 208 17.05 -3.65 4.53
C VAL A 208 17.12 -2.24 3.96
N TYR A 209 18.25 -1.90 3.34
CA TYR A 209 18.56 -0.51 3.03
C TYR A 209 19.32 -0.31 1.72
N GLY A 210 18.87 0.68 0.95
CA GLY A 210 19.64 1.22 -0.17
C GLY A 210 19.62 0.36 -1.43
N ALA A 211 18.51 -0.36 -1.67
CA ALA A 211 18.30 -1.00 -2.96
C ALA A 211 18.09 0.03 -4.07
N LYS A 212 18.57 -0.26 -5.28
CA LYS A 212 18.31 0.55 -6.47
C LYS A 212 16.82 0.56 -6.84
N LYS A 213 16.14 -0.57 -6.72
CA LYS A 213 14.73 -0.74 -7.11
C LYS A 213 13.81 -1.11 -5.96
N ARG A 214 14.09 -2.18 -5.20
CA ARG A 214 13.24 -2.67 -4.11
C ARG A 214 14.06 -3.13 -2.92
N ASN A 215 13.71 -2.67 -1.72
CA ASN A 215 14.27 -3.30 -0.52
C ASN A 215 13.64 -4.67 -0.30
N GLY A 216 12.31 -4.77 -0.46
CA GLY A 216 11.58 -6.03 -0.39
C GLY A 216 10.71 -6.25 -1.61
N LEU A 217 10.80 -7.43 -2.22
CA LEU A 217 9.89 -7.93 -3.24
C LEU A 217 9.32 -9.27 -2.77
N ILE A 218 8.03 -9.29 -2.47
CA ILE A 218 7.31 -10.49 -2.05
C ILE A 218 6.49 -10.96 -3.25
N MET A 219 6.95 -12.05 -3.85
CA MET A 219 6.39 -12.62 -5.07
C MET A 219 5.08 -13.36 -4.80
N GLU A 220 4.37 -13.66 -5.87
CA GLU A 220 3.18 -14.51 -5.88
C GLU A 220 3.48 -15.86 -5.19
N TYR A 221 2.50 -16.43 -4.48
CA TYR A 221 2.61 -17.70 -3.73
C TYR A 221 3.59 -17.70 -2.54
N ALA A 222 4.28 -16.58 -2.31
CA ALA A 222 5.35 -16.49 -1.32
C ALA A 222 4.87 -16.10 0.10
N ASN A 223 3.86 -16.80 0.59
CA ASN A 223 3.20 -16.44 1.84
C ASN A 223 4.17 -16.31 3.02
N GLY A 224 3.95 -15.31 3.87
CA GLY A 224 4.95 -15.05 4.90
C GLY A 224 4.55 -14.05 5.96
N ARG A 225 5.51 -13.82 6.87
CA ARG A 225 5.41 -12.77 7.86
C ARG A 225 6.76 -12.11 8.15
N SER A 226 6.71 -10.81 8.40
CA SER A 226 7.84 -9.97 8.81
C SER A 226 7.52 -9.27 10.13
N ILE A 227 8.41 -9.38 11.13
CA ILE A 227 8.22 -8.80 12.46
C ILE A 227 9.38 -7.87 12.82
N GLY A 228 9.09 -6.61 13.14
CA GLY A 228 10.12 -5.65 13.56
C GLY A 228 11.15 -5.35 12.47
N CYS A 229 10.80 -5.58 11.20
CA CYS A 229 11.70 -5.34 10.07
C CYS A 229 11.62 -3.88 9.61
N ILE A 230 12.74 -3.36 9.09
CA ILE A 230 12.88 -1.99 8.61
C ILE A 230 13.32 -2.03 7.15
N PHE A 231 12.51 -1.46 6.25
CA PHE A 231 12.80 -1.31 4.83
C PHE A 231 12.94 0.17 4.51
N ARG A 232 14.15 0.63 4.15
CA ARG A 232 14.43 2.07 3.99
C ARG A 232 15.16 2.43 2.72
N ARG A 233 14.71 3.53 2.10
CA ARG A 233 15.40 4.20 0.98
C ARG A 233 15.66 3.32 -0.25
N ALA A 234 14.66 2.61 -0.75
CA ALA A 234 14.74 2.10 -2.12
C ALA A 234 14.61 3.24 -3.14
N GLY A 235 15.31 3.14 -4.27
CA GLY A 235 15.17 4.02 -5.43
C GLY A 235 16.49 4.62 -5.90
N ASN A 236 16.73 4.56 -7.21
CA ASN A 236 17.97 5.00 -7.85
C ASN A 236 18.18 6.53 -7.73
N ARG A 237 19.40 6.94 -7.40
CA ARG A 237 19.79 8.34 -7.19
C ARG A 237 21.08 8.67 -7.94
N ASP A 238 21.18 9.86 -8.52
CA ASP A 238 22.47 10.39 -8.98
C ASP A 238 23.11 11.14 -7.82
N GLY A 239 24.06 10.49 -7.16
CA GLY A 239 24.68 11.02 -5.94
C GLY A 239 23.69 11.22 -4.78
N SER A 240 23.90 12.29 -4.00
CA SER A 240 23.12 12.55 -2.78
C SER A 240 21.82 13.32 -3.01
N ALA A 241 21.58 13.87 -4.21
CA ALA A 241 20.59 14.93 -4.40
C ALA A 241 19.59 14.78 -5.56
N SER A 242 19.74 13.88 -6.54
CA SER A 242 18.71 13.75 -7.58
C SER A 242 18.06 12.36 -7.55
N ILE A 243 16.73 12.33 -7.69
CA ILE A 243 15.97 11.10 -7.87
C ILE A 243 15.98 10.81 -9.38
N ILE A 244 16.59 9.68 -9.79
CA ILE A 244 16.61 9.25 -11.19
C ILE A 244 15.34 8.47 -11.50
N ASP A 245 14.97 7.54 -10.61
CA ASP A 245 13.79 6.70 -10.77
C ASP A 245 12.74 7.08 -9.73
N VAL A 246 11.74 7.85 -10.16
CA VAL A 246 10.63 8.32 -9.32
C VAL A 246 9.66 7.21 -8.89
N ASP A 247 9.78 6.00 -9.45
CA ASP A 247 8.75 4.96 -9.40
C ASP A 247 9.19 3.70 -8.63
N SER A 248 10.35 3.76 -7.99
CA SER A 248 10.89 2.65 -7.23
C SER A 248 10.36 2.59 -5.79
N HIS A 249 9.46 1.65 -5.54
CA HIS A 249 8.82 1.44 -4.24
C HIS A 249 9.79 0.78 -3.24
N SER A 250 9.56 0.95 -1.93
CA SER A 250 10.41 0.28 -0.93
C SER A 250 10.09 -1.20 -0.79
N VAL A 251 8.81 -1.50 -0.61
CA VAL A 251 8.27 -2.85 -0.52
C VAL A 251 7.21 -3.04 -1.60
N GLU A 252 7.32 -4.10 -2.37
CA GLU A 252 6.30 -4.56 -3.32
C GLU A 252 5.82 -5.96 -2.91
N MET A 253 4.51 -6.16 -2.89
CA MET A 253 3.87 -7.40 -2.45
C MET A 253 2.80 -7.86 -3.44
N ARG A 254 2.79 -9.17 -3.70
CA ARG A 254 1.90 -9.80 -4.69
C ARG A 254 1.16 -11.06 -4.18
N CYS A 255 1.22 -11.34 -2.88
CA CYS A 255 0.57 -12.50 -2.24
C CYS A 255 0.15 -12.17 -0.80
N PHE A 256 -0.19 -13.19 0.01
CA PHE A 256 -0.50 -13.00 1.42
C PHE A 256 0.77 -12.72 2.24
N HIS A 257 0.84 -11.57 2.90
CA HIS A 257 1.95 -11.28 3.83
C HIS A 257 1.50 -10.48 5.05
N HIS A 258 1.99 -10.88 6.22
CA HIS A 258 1.74 -10.18 7.47
C HIS A 258 2.97 -9.39 7.92
N PHE A 259 2.84 -8.08 8.05
CA PHE A 259 3.83 -7.22 8.69
C PHE A 259 3.36 -6.80 10.08
N THR A 260 4.23 -6.99 11.08
CA THR A 260 3.96 -6.59 12.46
C THR A 260 5.11 -5.73 12.97
N GLN A 261 4.83 -4.52 13.48
CA GLN A 261 5.83 -3.58 13.99
C GLN A 261 6.93 -3.24 12.98
N CYS A 262 6.62 -3.34 11.68
CA CYS A 262 7.57 -3.04 10.62
C CYS A 262 7.60 -1.54 10.32
N GLU A 263 8.75 -1.07 9.84
CA GLU A 263 8.91 0.27 9.31
C GLU A 263 9.21 0.25 7.82
N MET A 264 8.46 1.01 7.04
CA MET A 264 8.63 1.10 5.59
C MET A 264 8.83 2.54 5.18
N SER A 265 9.90 2.77 4.42
CA SER A 265 10.27 4.09 3.92
C SER A 265 10.88 4.02 2.54
N ALA A 266 10.42 4.91 1.66
CA ALA A 266 10.80 4.98 0.26
C ALA A 266 11.56 6.28 -0.02
N ALA A 267 12.64 6.20 -0.79
CA ALA A 267 13.23 7.41 -1.36
C ALA A 267 12.43 7.92 -2.56
N THR A 268 11.87 6.98 -3.31
CA THR A 268 11.10 7.21 -4.53
C THR A 268 9.84 6.33 -4.49
N GLY A 269 8.91 6.45 -5.43
CA GLY A 269 7.69 5.64 -5.45
C GLY A 269 6.83 5.71 -4.16
N TYR A 270 6.07 4.65 -3.90
CA TYR A 270 5.33 4.43 -2.66
C TYR A 270 6.19 3.68 -1.62
N SER A 271 5.93 3.89 -0.32
CA SER A 271 6.58 3.09 0.74
C SER A 271 6.19 1.62 0.64
N LEU A 272 4.92 1.35 0.37
CA LEU A 272 4.37 0.02 0.18
C LEU A 272 3.49 0.01 -1.07
N TYR A 273 3.76 -0.93 -1.97
CA TYR A 273 2.95 -1.19 -3.16
C TYR A 273 2.40 -2.62 -3.12
N ILE A 274 1.09 -2.75 -3.25
CA ILE A 274 0.39 -4.03 -3.21
C ILE A 274 -0.31 -4.21 -4.55
N VAL A 275 -0.06 -5.35 -5.20
CA VAL A 275 -0.59 -5.62 -6.53
C VAL A 275 -1.28 -6.98 -6.54
N GLY A 276 -2.52 -7.00 -7.05
CA GLY A 276 -3.25 -8.19 -7.43
C GLY A 276 -3.44 -8.27 -8.94
N GLY A 277 -3.52 -9.49 -9.46
CA GLY A 277 -3.74 -9.75 -10.88
C GLY A 277 -4.33 -11.14 -11.13
N PRO A 278 -4.83 -11.40 -12.36
CA PRO A 278 -5.27 -12.74 -12.74
C PRO A 278 -4.10 -13.73 -12.65
N GLY A 279 -4.34 -14.94 -12.12
CA GLY A 279 -3.31 -15.98 -12.02
C GLY A 279 -2.27 -15.76 -10.90
N TRP A 280 -2.46 -14.76 -10.04
CA TRP A 280 -1.66 -14.53 -8.82
C TRP A 280 -2.50 -14.91 -7.60
N GLU A 281 -1.88 -15.30 -6.48
CA GLU A 281 -2.59 -15.57 -5.22
C GLU A 281 -3.31 -14.29 -4.69
N GLU A 282 -4.35 -14.48 -3.87
CA GLU A 282 -5.07 -13.38 -3.21
C GLU A 282 -4.09 -12.42 -2.50
N GLY A 283 -3.99 -11.20 -3.03
CA GLY A 283 -3.13 -10.15 -2.48
C GLY A 283 -3.63 -9.69 -1.12
N HIS A 284 -3.21 -10.37 -0.05
CA HIS A 284 -3.69 -10.12 1.30
C HIS A 284 -2.60 -9.53 2.19
N ALA A 285 -2.70 -8.23 2.48
CA ALA A 285 -1.77 -7.57 3.39
C ALA A 285 -2.40 -7.39 4.77
N ALA A 286 -1.74 -7.91 5.80
CA ALA A 286 -2.02 -7.54 7.19
C ALA A 286 -0.90 -6.65 7.71
N LEU A 287 -1.22 -5.44 8.15
CA LEU A 287 -0.29 -4.44 8.67
C LEU A 287 -0.68 -4.12 10.12
N ASP A 288 0.06 -4.62 11.10
CA ASP A 288 -0.20 -4.37 12.53
C ASP A 288 0.93 -3.56 13.17
N MET A 289 0.58 -2.43 13.80
CA MET A 289 1.53 -1.51 14.44
C MET A 289 2.67 -1.03 13.52
N CYS A 290 2.44 -1.02 12.20
CA CYS A 290 3.45 -0.63 11.22
C CYS A 290 3.59 0.89 11.13
N ARG A 291 4.83 1.36 10.93
CA ARG A 291 5.15 2.74 10.61
C ARG A 291 5.46 2.86 9.13
N ILE A 292 4.56 3.48 8.38
CA ILE A 292 4.71 3.72 6.94
C ILE A 292 4.98 5.20 6.76
N GLN A 293 6.22 5.52 6.41
CA GLN A 293 6.67 6.88 6.36
C GLN A 293 7.46 7.13 5.09
N THR A 294 7.34 8.33 4.52
CA THR A 294 8.17 8.78 3.39
C THR A 294 7.99 7.95 2.11
N GLY A 295 7.60 8.62 1.05
CA GLY A 295 7.59 8.06 -0.30
C GLY A 295 7.29 9.17 -1.29
N HIS A 296 8.02 9.22 -2.39
CA HIS A 296 7.94 10.31 -3.35
C HIS A 296 6.55 10.42 -4.00
N LYS A 297 5.90 9.28 -4.28
CA LYS A 297 4.54 9.19 -4.84
C LYS A 297 3.43 9.10 -3.78
N GLY A 298 3.73 8.60 -2.60
CA GLY A 298 2.77 8.39 -1.51
C GLY A 298 3.26 7.35 -0.51
N LEU A 299 2.37 6.90 0.38
CA LEU A 299 2.68 5.92 1.43
C LEU A 299 2.27 4.51 1.01
N ILE A 300 1.00 4.32 0.66
CA ILE A 300 0.46 3.04 0.20
C ILE A 300 -0.22 3.23 -1.15
N MET A 301 0.07 2.34 -2.09
CA MET A 301 -0.77 2.12 -3.26
C MET A 301 -1.16 0.65 -3.31
N ALA A 302 -2.46 0.41 -3.47
CA ALA A 302 -3.03 -0.92 -3.65
C ALA A 302 -3.76 -0.97 -4.99
N ALA A 303 -3.45 -1.96 -5.81
CA ALA A 303 -4.06 -2.05 -7.12
C ALA A 303 -4.39 -3.50 -7.49
N ASN A 304 -5.63 -3.74 -7.92
CA ASN A 304 -6.05 -5.03 -8.44
C ASN A 304 -6.72 -4.84 -9.79
N TYR A 305 -6.05 -5.32 -10.83
CA TYR A 305 -6.42 -5.06 -12.21
C TYR A 305 -7.27 -6.18 -12.84
N SER A 306 -7.78 -7.10 -12.01
CA SER A 306 -8.69 -8.15 -12.46
C SER A 306 -10.12 -7.86 -12.03
N THR A 307 -11.06 -7.92 -12.98
CA THR A 307 -12.51 -7.82 -12.71
C THR A 307 -13.12 -9.14 -12.23
N ASP A 308 -12.44 -10.27 -12.50
CA ASP A 308 -12.96 -11.62 -12.31
C ASP A 308 -12.36 -12.31 -11.08
N TYR A 309 -11.49 -11.62 -10.34
CA TYR A 309 -10.69 -12.18 -9.25
C TYR A 309 -11.20 -11.75 -7.87
N VAL A 310 -10.85 -12.54 -6.85
CA VAL A 310 -11.14 -12.25 -5.44
C VAL A 310 -10.54 -10.88 -5.08
N PRO A 311 -11.30 -9.97 -4.43
CA PRO A 311 -10.78 -8.67 -4.05
C PRO A 311 -9.54 -8.81 -3.18
N ALA A 312 -8.51 -8.01 -3.45
CA ALA A 312 -7.33 -7.98 -2.61
C ALA A 312 -7.69 -7.23 -1.31
N VAL A 313 -7.61 -7.91 -0.18
CA VAL A 313 -7.91 -7.38 1.15
C VAL A 313 -6.67 -6.84 1.84
N ILE A 314 -6.74 -5.59 2.29
CA ILE A 314 -5.66 -4.92 3.02
C ILE A 314 -6.19 -4.49 4.37
N THR A 315 -5.65 -5.05 5.44
CA THR A 315 -6.03 -4.71 6.81
C THR A 315 -4.89 -3.98 7.49
N VAL A 316 -5.11 -2.72 7.85
CA VAL A 316 -4.22 -1.92 8.68
C VAL A 316 -4.80 -1.79 10.08
N THR A 317 -4.03 -2.17 11.10
CA THR A 317 -4.38 -2.00 12.52
C THR A 317 -3.28 -1.21 13.22
N ASN A 318 -3.64 -0.17 13.98
CA ASN A 318 -2.67 0.64 14.73
C ASN A 318 -1.55 1.25 13.88
N GLY A 319 -1.84 1.53 12.60
CA GLY A 319 -0.88 2.11 11.67
C GLY A 319 -0.44 3.52 12.09
N TYR A 320 0.81 3.83 11.76
CA TYR A 320 1.38 5.16 11.89
C TYR A 320 1.84 5.64 10.51
N PHE A 321 1.24 6.73 10.02
CA PHE A 321 1.47 7.26 8.68
C PHE A 321 2.05 8.66 8.72
N GLU A 322 3.16 8.89 8.03
CA GLU A 322 3.71 10.24 7.94
C GLU A 322 4.53 10.59 6.72
N ASN A 323 4.58 11.89 6.45
CA ASN A 323 5.52 12.51 5.53
C ASN A 323 5.47 11.96 4.08
N PRO A 324 4.29 11.82 3.44
CA PRO A 324 4.26 11.55 2.01
C PRO A 324 4.95 12.68 1.22
N GLY A 325 5.47 12.35 0.05
CA GLY A 325 6.09 13.27 -0.92
C GLY A 325 7.34 14.00 -0.46
N LEU A 326 8.08 13.49 0.53
CA LEU A 326 9.41 14.01 0.82
C LEU A 326 10.34 13.77 -0.37
N THR A 327 11.08 14.81 -0.77
CA THR A 327 12.17 14.68 -1.75
C THR A 327 13.49 14.35 -1.04
N HIS A 328 14.57 14.24 -1.82
CA HIS A 328 15.93 14.01 -1.33
C HIS A 328 16.39 15.06 -0.29
N ALA A 329 15.86 16.29 -0.35
CA ALA A 329 16.17 17.37 0.57
C ALA A 329 15.12 17.36 1.71
N GLY A 330 15.58 17.12 2.94
CA GLY A 330 14.71 17.17 4.12
C GLY A 330 13.93 18.48 4.17
N GLY A 331 12.60 18.38 4.29
CA GLY A 331 11.71 19.55 4.33
C GLY A 331 11.12 19.98 2.99
N VAL A 332 11.74 19.62 1.86
CA VAL A 332 11.29 20.00 0.51
C VAL A 332 10.19 19.05 0.01
N ASN A 333 9.15 19.61 -0.63
CA ASN A 333 8.00 18.84 -1.13
C ASN A 333 8.17 18.37 -2.57
N ASN A 334 7.58 17.22 -2.89
CA ASN A 334 7.12 16.92 -4.24
C ASN A 334 5.84 17.71 -4.56
N ALA A 335 5.93 18.71 -5.43
CA ALA A 335 4.78 19.52 -5.85
C ALA A 335 3.71 18.71 -6.62
N SER A 336 4.08 17.53 -7.13
CA SER A 336 3.20 16.62 -7.89
C SER A 336 2.71 15.44 -7.04
N LEU A 337 2.76 15.54 -5.71
CA LEU A 337 2.29 14.46 -4.83
C LEU A 337 0.79 14.21 -5.01
N GLY A 338 0.45 12.96 -5.36
CA GLY A 338 -0.92 12.46 -5.42
C GLY A 338 -1.53 12.18 -4.03
N PRO A 339 -2.49 11.25 -3.95
CA PRO A 339 -3.02 10.78 -2.68
C PRO A 339 -1.95 10.09 -1.83
N ALA A 340 -2.02 10.24 -0.50
CA ALA A 340 -1.09 9.57 0.41
C ALA A 340 -1.33 8.05 0.48
N ILE A 341 -2.60 7.64 0.49
CA ILE A 341 -3.04 6.25 0.45
C ILE A 341 -4.06 6.13 -0.68
N ALA A 342 -3.78 5.25 -1.63
CA ALA A 342 -4.65 5.03 -2.78
C ALA A 342 -4.97 3.55 -2.96
N ALA A 343 -6.20 3.27 -3.39
CA ALA A 343 -6.66 1.96 -3.82
C ALA A 343 -7.33 2.07 -5.19
N GLN A 344 -7.04 1.11 -6.08
CA GLN A 344 -7.58 1.08 -7.44
C GLN A 344 -8.02 -0.32 -7.85
N GLY A 345 -9.19 -0.44 -8.47
CA GLY A 345 -9.72 -1.70 -8.96
C GLY A 345 -10.39 -2.53 -7.86
N ALA A 346 -10.36 -3.86 -7.98
CA ALA A 346 -11.00 -4.77 -7.02
C ALA A 346 -10.21 -4.91 -5.71
N ILE A 347 -10.16 -3.82 -4.92
CA ILE A 347 -9.49 -3.71 -3.63
C ILE A 347 -10.50 -3.50 -2.51
N GLU A 348 -10.31 -4.19 -1.39
CA GLU A 348 -10.97 -3.87 -0.13
C GLU A 348 -9.91 -3.51 0.93
N MET A 349 -9.85 -2.24 1.32
CA MET A 349 -8.90 -1.74 2.31
C MET A 349 -9.61 -1.34 3.59
N TYR A 350 -9.19 -1.92 4.70
CA TYR A 350 -9.64 -1.58 6.04
C TYR A 350 -8.52 -0.88 6.82
N ILE A 351 -8.78 0.34 7.29
CA ILE A 351 -7.84 1.15 8.08
C ILE A 351 -8.39 1.33 9.51
N GLY A 352 -8.06 0.38 10.37
CA GLY A 352 -8.47 0.33 11.77
C GLY A 352 -7.51 1.05 12.73
N ALA A 353 -8.10 1.89 13.59
CA ALA A 353 -7.47 2.49 14.78
C ALA A 353 -6.06 3.06 14.54
N CYS A 354 -5.90 4.06 13.67
CA CYS A 354 -4.57 4.64 13.42
C CYS A 354 -4.09 5.46 14.62
N SER A 355 -2.81 5.27 14.99
CA SER A 355 -2.18 6.14 16.01
C SER A 355 -2.00 7.57 15.48
N LYS A 356 -1.71 7.71 14.18
CA LYS A 356 -1.49 9.00 13.52
C LYS A 356 -1.61 8.89 12.00
N LEU A 357 -2.26 9.89 11.38
CA LEU A 357 -2.36 10.05 9.92
C LEU A 357 -1.90 11.46 9.54
N MET A 358 -0.66 11.61 9.08
CA MET A 358 -0.19 12.89 8.52
C MET A 358 -0.18 12.84 7.00
N GLY A 359 -1.13 13.55 6.39
CA GLY A 359 -1.21 13.69 4.94
C GLY A 359 -0.15 14.61 4.35
N ARG A 360 0.56 15.42 5.19
CA ARG A 360 1.62 16.39 4.83
C ARG A 360 1.81 16.57 3.31
N LYS A 361 1.07 17.54 2.76
CA LYS A 361 1.15 18.01 1.36
C LYS A 361 0.67 17.04 0.28
N ALA A 362 0.09 15.89 0.64
CA ALA A 362 -0.68 15.09 -0.31
C ALA A 362 -1.90 15.88 -0.78
N THR A 363 -2.28 15.70 -2.04
CA THR A 363 -3.50 16.30 -2.58
C THR A 363 -4.75 15.78 -1.88
N PHE A 364 -4.72 14.50 -1.50
CA PHE A 364 -5.73 13.79 -0.71
C PHE A 364 -5.07 12.85 0.30
N LEU A 365 -5.69 12.62 1.46
CA LEU A 365 -5.22 11.57 2.36
C LEU A 365 -5.57 10.18 1.82
N LEU A 366 -6.84 9.99 1.45
CA LEU A 366 -7.39 8.73 0.92
C LEU A 366 -7.89 8.92 -0.50
N ALA A 367 -7.70 7.91 -1.35
CA ALA A 367 -8.31 7.86 -2.66
C ALA A 367 -8.77 6.44 -3.04
N ALA A 368 -10.01 6.33 -3.52
CA ALA A 368 -10.55 5.08 -4.04
C ALA A 368 -10.96 5.25 -5.51
N TYR A 369 -10.34 4.45 -6.37
CA TYR A 369 -10.51 4.49 -7.82
C TYR A 369 -11.05 3.18 -8.37
N ASP A 370 -11.79 3.26 -9.48
CA ASP A 370 -12.18 2.12 -10.31
C ASP A 370 -12.80 0.94 -9.53
N GLY A 371 -13.71 1.22 -8.59
CA GLY A 371 -14.44 0.21 -7.81
C GLY A 371 -13.79 -0.19 -6.49
N ALA A 372 -12.62 0.37 -6.16
CA ALA A 372 -11.96 0.13 -4.89
C ALA A 372 -12.82 0.58 -3.70
N ARG A 373 -12.73 -0.17 -2.59
CA ARG A 373 -13.47 0.09 -1.36
C ARG A 373 -12.52 0.35 -0.22
N ILE A 374 -12.62 1.50 0.42
CA ILE A 374 -11.83 1.83 1.60
C ILE A 374 -12.78 2.05 2.78
N SER A 375 -12.58 1.34 3.88
CA SER A 375 -13.24 1.62 5.16
C SER A 375 -12.20 2.11 6.16
N ALA A 376 -12.37 3.30 6.73
CA ALA A 376 -11.43 3.87 7.69
C ALA A 376 -12.11 4.19 9.03
N PRO A 377 -12.48 3.16 9.84
CA PRO A 377 -13.43 3.36 10.91
C PRO A 377 -12.96 4.17 12.13
N ARG A 378 -11.65 4.28 12.32
CA ARG A 378 -11.05 4.96 13.46
C ARG A 378 -9.74 5.60 13.05
N GLY A 379 -9.80 6.53 12.10
CA GLY A 379 -8.64 7.35 11.77
C GLY A 379 -8.21 8.16 12.99
N GLY A 380 -6.94 8.03 13.40
CA GLY A 380 -6.33 8.99 14.33
C GLY A 380 -6.32 10.40 13.74
N ALA A 381 -5.92 11.39 14.54
CA ALA A 381 -5.95 12.79 14.12
C ALA A 381 -5.27 12.99 12.75
N VAL A 382 -6.01 13.62 11.83
CA VAL A 382 -5.53 13.94 10.49
C VAL A 382 -4.91 15.32 10.52
N LYS A 383 -3.62 15.39 10.14
CA LYS A 383 -2.88 16.65 10.04
C LYS A 383 -2.38 16.87 8.62
N PHE A 384 -2.71 18.04 8.05
CA PHE A 384 -2.02 18.58 6.88
C PHE A 384 -1.00 19.61 7.35
N SER A 385 0.20 19.55 6.78
CA SER A 385 1.34 20.37 7.18
C SER A 385 1.85 21.16 5.99
N ALA A 386 1.85 22.48 6.10
CA ALA A 386 2.31 23.43 5.10
C ALA A 386 3.84 23.58 5.14
N LEU A 387 4.58 22.51 4.84
CA LEU A 387 6.03 22.64 4.66
C LEU A 387 6.31 23.11 3.21
N GLY A 388 7.07 24.17 2.98
CA GLY A 388 7.32 24.69 1.62
C GLY A 388 6.18 25.58 1.07
N THR A 389 5.35 25.09 0.14
CA THR A 389 4.27 25.86 -0.52
C THR A 389 2.95 25.80 0.26
N SER A 390 2.08 26.81 0.08
CA SER A 390 0.76 26.97 0.70
C SER A 390 -0.32 26.00 0.16
N GLN A 391 0.06 24.81 -0.29
CA GLN A 391 -0.87 23.89 -0.94
C GLN A 391 -1.78 23.24 0.10
N LEU A 392 -3.07 23.57 0.00
CA LEU A 392 -4.14 23.06 0.84
C LEU A 392 -4.48 21.61 0.49
N GLY A 393 -4.76 20.77 1.50
CA GLY A 393 -5.09 19.35 1.34
C GLY A 393 -6.60 19.07 1.38
N ALA A 394 -6.98 17.83 1.05
CA ALA A 394 -8.32 17.28 1.21
C ALA A 394 -8.30 15.89 1.85
N LEU A 395 -9.39 15.47 2.50
CA LEU A 395 -9.42 14.22 3.26
C LEU A 395 -9.49 13.04 2.31
N ALA A 396 -10.43 13.08 1.38
CA ALA A 396 -10.73 11.94 0.54
C ALA A 396 -11.12 12.36 -0.87
N THR A 397 -10.82 11.48 -1.82
CA THR A 397 -11.41 11.53 -3.16
C THR A 397 -11.90 10.15 -3.60
N VAL A 398 -12.99 10.14 -4.33
CA VAL A 398 -13.46 8.99 -5.09
C VAL A 398 -13.55 9.45 -6.52
N ASP A 399 -12.99 8.68 -7.47
CA ASP A 399 -13.11 9.00 -8.89
C ASP A 399 -12.86 7.75 -9.73
N LYS A 400 -12.85 7.91 -11.05
CA LYS A 400 -12.17 7.01 -11.97
C LYS A 400 -10.69 7.39 -12.03
N ALA A 401 -9.82 6.41 -12.18
CA ALA A 401 -8.40 6.71 -12.35
C ALA A 401 -8.19 7.55 -13.63
N PRO A 402 -7.36 8.62 -13.60
CA PRO A 402 -7.06 9.40 -14.79
C PRO A 402 -6.45 8.51 -15.88
N THR A 403 -7.04 8.51 -17.08
CA THR A 403 -6.41 7.92 -18.26
C THR A 403 -5.20 8.78 -18.64
N THR A 404 -3.99 8.31 -18.35
CA THR A 404 -2.77 9.02 -18.74
C THR A 404 -2.54 8.83 -20.24
N ALA A 405 -2.58 9.92 -21.02
CA ALA A 405 -2.20 9.88 -22.43
C ALA A 405 -0.67 9.84 -22.54
N PHE A 406 -0.11 8.78 -23.15
CA PHE A 406 1.33 8.59 -23.24
C PHE A 406 1.88 8.93 -24.64
N THR A 407 3.03 9.61 -24.67
CA THR A 407 3.72 10.06 -25.90
C THR A 407 4.92 9.19 -26.31
N ALA A 408 5.39 8.26 -25.47
CA ALA A 408 6.52 7.37 -25.75
C ALA A 408 6.56 6.12 -24.82
N GLY A 409 7.40 5.14 -25.16
CA GLY A 409 7.39 3.74 -24.74
C GLY A 409 7.49 3.39 -23.23
N LEU A 410 7.03 2.17 -22.95
CA LEU A 410 6.97 1.45 -21.66
C LEU A 410 8.36 1.30 -21.01
N LEU A 411 8.49 1.67 -19.73
CA LEU A 411 9.66 1.32 -18.91
C LEU A 411 9.26 0.25 -17.88
N VAL A 412 9.37 -1.03 -18.28
CA VAL A 412 9.08 -2.18 -17.39
C VAL A 412 10.27 -2.36 -16.44
N SER A 413 10.19 -1.73 -15.27
CA SER A 413 11.31 -1.74 -14.28
C SER A 413 11.65 -3.13 -13.69
N HIS A 414 10.78 -4.14 -13.82
CA HIS A 414 11.07 -5.55 -13.54
C HIS A 414 10.21 -6.45 -14.43
N GLY A 415 10.83 -7.16 -15.37
CA GLY A 415 10.20 -8.34 -15.96
C GLY A 415 10.24 -9.46 -14.92
N GLY A 416 9.09 -9.86 -14.40
CA GLY A 416 9.01 -11.20 -13.83
C GLY A 416 9.30 -12.19 -14.98
N PHE A 417 10.24 -13.11 -14.80
CA PHE A 417 10.32 -14.29 -15.65
C PHE A 417 8.97 -15.03 -15.56
N LEU A 418 8.33 -15.58 -16.62
CA LEU A 418 8.83 -16.36 -17.76
C LEU A 418 8.08 -16.00 -19.07
N VAL A 419 8.78 -15.89 -20.20
CA VAL A 419 9.00 -16.93 -21.23
C VAL A 419 7.70 -17.58 -21.74
N THR A 420 7.47 -17.37 -23.03
CA THR A 420 6.37 -17.88 -23.84
C THR A 420 6.34 -19.40 -23.94
N ASP A 421 5.21 -20.01 -23.59
CA ASP A 421 4.71 -21.19 -24.29
C ASP A 421 3.16 -21.12 -24.32
N SER A 422 2.58 -21.20 -25.53
CA SER A 422 1.15 -21.53 -25.71
C SER A 422 0.06 -20.52 -25.30
N GLY A 423 0.30 -19.20 -25.42
CA GLY A 423 -0.79 -18.27 -25.79
C GLY A 423 -1.65 -17.61 -24.69
N THR A 424 -1.16 -17.46 -23.46
CA THR A 424 -1.79 -16.57 -22.46
C THR A 424 -0.74 -15.60 -21.88
N VAL A 425 -1.09 -14.30 -21.78
CA VAL A 425 -0.21 -13.17 -21.45
C VAL A 425 -0.62 -12.56 -20.10
N TYR A 426 0.35 -12.30 -19.20
CA TYR A 426 0.12 -11.52 -17.98
C TYR A 426 0.74 -10.12 -18.05
N ALA A 427 0.10 -9.18 -17.34
CA ALA A 427 0.12 -7.75 -17.62
C ALA A 427 1.39 -7.00 -17.14
N PRO A 428 1.89 -6.00 -17.90
CA PRO A 428 2.84 -5.02 -17.40
C PRO A 428 2.22 -4.22 -16.24
N LYS A 429 3.07 -3.58 -15.41
CA LYS A 429 2.66 -2.67 -14.33
C LYS A 429 1.50 -1.77 -14.78
N ALA A 430 0.32 -1.94 -14.19
CA ALA A 430 -0.86 -1.26 -14.68
C ALA A 430 -0.94 0.24 -14.33
N ASP A 431 -0.03 0.76 -13.50
CA ASP A 431 0.21 2.21 -13.34
C ASP A 431 1.15 2.79 -14.43
N GLN A 432 1.71 1.96 -15.31
CA GLN A 432 2.74 2.33 -16.28
C GLN A 432 2.52 1.74 -17.69
N ILE A 433 1.30 1.43 -18.16
CA ILE A 433 1.08 0.84 -19.51
C ILE A 433 0.77 1.89 -20.60
N PRO A 434 1.76 2.30 -21.43
CA PRO A 434 1.52 2.84 -22.77
C PRO A 434 1.36 1.74 -23.82
N PHE A 435 0.33 1.85 -24.66
CA PHE A 435 0.20 1.07 -25.88
C PHE A 435 0.62 1.93 -27.09
N THR A 436 1.73 1.54 -27.73
CA THR A 436 2.01 1.93 -29.12
C THR A 436 2.33 0.67 -29.92
N THR A 437 1.44 0.28 -30.83
CA THR A 437 1.76 -0.08 -32.22
C THR A 437 0.45 -0.38 -32.94
N GLY A 438 0.40 -0.10 -34.25
CA GLY A 438 -0.81 -0.10 -35.10
C GLY A 438 -1.48 -1.45 -35.35
N ALA A 439 -1.46 -2.38 -34.39
CA ALA A 439 -2.33 -3.55 -34.40
C ALA A 439 -3.73 -3.12 -33.95
N THR A 440 -4.73 -3.41 -34.79
CA THR A 440 -6.14 -3.24 -34.47
C THR A 440 -6.44 -4.05 -33.20
N PHE A 441 -6.91 -3.38 -32.14
CA PHE A 441 -7.32 -4.05 -30.91
C PHE A 441 -8.32 -5.15 -31.23
N ALA A 442 -8.06 -6.38 -30.78
CA ALA A 442 -9.14 -7.33 -30.61
C ALA A 442 -10.13 -6.70 -29.63
N ALA A 443 -11.41 -6.67 -30.00
CA ALA A 443 -12.52 -6.10 -29.21
C ALA A 443 -12.69 -6.70 -27.79
N GLU A 444 -11.79 -7.60 -27.38
CA GLU A 444 -11.72 -8.18 -26.05
C GLU A 444 -10.82 -7.38 -25.11
N ALA A 445 -9.68 -6.82 -25.55
CA ALA A 445 -8.80 -6.03 -24.67
C ALA A 445 -9.41 -4.68 -24.28
N SER A 446 -10.30 -4.13 -25.13
CA SER A 446 -11.14 -3.00 -24.77
C SER A 446 -12.21 -3.34 -23.72
N LYS A 447 -12.57 -4.61 -23.51
CA LYS A 447 -13.46 -5.02 -22.41
C LYS A 447 -12.74 -4.84 -21.05
N TRP A 448 -11.45 -5.15 -20.98
CA TRP A 448 -10.66 -4.98 -19.76
C TRP A 448 -10.52 -3.51 -19.31
N ILE A 449 -10.52 -2.57 -20.27
CA ILE A 449 -10.36 -1.14 -20.00
C ILE A 449 -11.71 -0.42 -19.91
N ALA A 450 -12.76 -0.87 -20.61
CA ALA A 450 -13.96 -0.08 -20.83
C ALA A 450 -15.26 -0.60 -20.22
N THR A 451 -15.40 -1.88 -19.82
CA THR A 451 -16.78 -2.40 -19.66
C THR A 451 -17.49 -2.17 -18.33
N THR A 452 -16.86 -1.69 -17.25
CA THR A 452 -17.55 -1.03 -16.11
C THR A 452 -16.54 -0.57 -15.05
N GLN A 453 -15.82 0.54 -15.29
CA GLN A 453 -15.20 1.26 -14.19
C GLN A 453 -16.31 1.92 -13.36
N THR A 454 -16.80 1.20 -12.35
CA THR A 454 -17.64 1.80 -11.31
C THR A 454 -16.77 2.74 -10.49
N GLU A 455 -17.32 3.86 -10.01
CA GLU A 455 -16.59 4.69 -9.06
C GLU A 455 -16.23 3.89 -7.79
N GLY A 456 -15.12 4.25 -7.14
CA GLY A 456 -14.76 3.69 -5.84
C GLY A 456 -15.78 4.00 -4.75
N MET A 457 -15.52 3.52 -3.54
CA MET A 457 -16.33 3.83 -2.36
C MET A 457 -15.45 4.01 -1.14
N ILE A 458 -15.75 5.02 -0.32
CA ILE A 458 -15.10 5.19 0.98
C ILE A 458 -16.16 5.20 2.09
N SER A 459 -15.94 4.44 3.15
CA SER A 459 -16.77 4.46 4.36
C SER A 459 -16.00 5.07 5.53
N LEU A 460 -16.61 6.07 6.17
CA LEU A 460 -16.10 6.80 7.32
C LEU A 460 -17.16 6.83 8.43
N PRO A 461 -17.10 6.02 9.50
CA PRO A 461 -18.12 6.01 10.54
C PRO A 461 -18.19 7.31 11.35
N CYS A 462 -17.16 8.16 11.26
CA CYS A 462 -17.18 9.53 11.76
C CYS A 462 -16.08 10.33 11.07
N MET A 463 -16.22 11.66 11.09
CA MET A 463 -15.16 12.56 10.65
C MET A 463 -13.98 12.46 11.64
N PRO A 464 -12.75 12.21 11.16
CA PRO A 464 -11.58 12.21 12.04
C PRO A 464 -11.32 13.63 12.57
N PRO A 465 -10.62 13.78 13.70
CA PRO A 465 -10.20 15.09 14.18
C PRO A 465 -9.30 15.76 13.14
N LEU A 466 -9.67 16.97 12.71
CA LEU A 466 -8.92 17.72 11.70
C LEU A 466 -8.09 18.80 12.38
N ARG A 467 -6.79 18.84 12.11
CA ARG A 467 -5.85 19.78 12.74
C ARG A 467 -4.99 20.47 11.67
N SER A 468 -4.64 21.73 11.90
CA SER A 468 -3.60 22.43 11.14
C SER A 468 -2.21 22.13 11.68
N ASN A 469 -1.19 22.53 10.93
CA ASN A 469 0.22 22.28 11.27
C ASN A 469 0.62 22.72 12.70
N ASP A 470 1.60 22.01 13.27
CA ASP A 470 2.35 22.24 14.52
C ASP A 470 1.57 22.43 15.84
N SER A 471 0.24 22.41 15.81
CA SER A 471 -0.57 22.46 17.02
C SER A 471 -1.48 21.23 17.16
N ASN A 472 -1.98 21.04 18.38
CA ASN A 472 -3.14 20.18 18.62
C ASN A 472 -4.45 21.00 18.57
N ALA A 473 -4.39 22.27 18.21
CA ALA A 473 -5.57 23.09 18.07
C ALA A 473 -6.36 22.67 16.82
N PHE A 474 -7.67 22.77 16.92
CA PHE A 474 -8.54 22.60 15.76
C PHE A 474 -8.33 23.77 14.80
N SER A 475 -8.06 23.50 13.53
CA SER A 475 -7.97 24.53 12.50
C SER A 475 -8.11 23.90 11.12
N LEU A 476 -8.81 24.64 10.25
CA LEU A 476 -9.15 24.25 8.89
C LEU A 476 -8.41 25.07 7.83
N THR A 477 -7.47 25.92 8.26
CA THR A 477 -6.73 26.83 7.37
C THR A 477 -5.93 26.11 6.28
N ASP A 478 -5.54 24.85 6.53
CA ASP A 478 -4.70 24.05 5.62
C ASP A 478 -5.53 23.16 4.67
N TRP A 479 -6.85 23.35 4.62
CA TRP A 479 -7.78 22.50 3.88
C TRP A 479 -8.38 23.26 2.69
N LYS A 480 -8.48 22.61 1.52
CA LYS A 480 -9.15 23.19 0.33
C LYS A 480 -10.62 22.80 0.29
N LEU A 481 -10.91 21.56 0.69
CA LEU A 481 -12.20 20.92 0.76
C LEU A 481 -12.07 19.67 1.63
N PHE A 482 -13.17 19.14 2.16
CA PHE A 482 -13.13 17.90 2.92
C PHE A 482 -13.08 16.67 2.02
N ILE A 483 -14.05 16.56 1.11
CA ILE A 483 -14.21 15.39 0.25
C ILE A 483 -14.50 15.86 -1.17
N ASP A 484 -13.77 15.29 -2.13
CA ASP A 484 -13.98 15.50 -3.56
C ASP A 484 -14.57 14.23 -4.17
N THR A 485 -15.84 14.27 -4.54
CA THR A 485 -16.53 13.07 -5.03
C THR A 485 -17.52 13.38 -6.15
N PRO A 486 -17.55 12.57 -7.21
CA PRO A 486 -18.52 12.71 -8.28
C PRO A 486 -19.91 12.27 -7.82
N PHE A 487 -20.92 12.63 -8.61
CA PHE A 487 -22.24 12.02 -8.55
C PHE A 487 -22.19 10.57 -9.01
N THR A 488 -22.61 9.64 -8.17
CA THR A 488 -22.51 8.20 -8.45
C THR A 488 -23.88 7.53 -8.53
N LYS A 489 -24.03 6.56 -9.44
CA LYS A 489 -25.30 5.85 -9.65
C LYS A 489 -25.65 4.95 -8.45
N GLY A 490 -26.90 5.01 -8.00
CA GLY A 490 -27.51 4.06 -7.06
C GLY A 490 -27.24 4.31 -5.57
N ARG A 491 -26.03 4.73 -5.18
CA ARG A 491 -25.68 5.01 -3.77
C ARG A 491 -24.70 6.17 -3.63
N LEU A 492 -24.51 6.64 -2.40
CA LEU A 492 -23.45 7.60 -2.09
C LEU A 492 -22.06 6.99 -2.29
N PRO A 493 -21.11 7.73 -2.87
CA PRO A 493 -19.73 7.29 -3.05
C PRO A 493 -18.94 7.31 -1.73
N ILE A 494 -19.38 8.15 -0.80
CA ILE A 494 -18.86 8.23 0.55
C ILE A 494 -19.99 7.90 1.50
N ASP A 495 -19.84 6.82 2.26
CA ASP A 495 -20.78 6.46 3.31
C ASP A 495 -20.25 6.96 4.65
N ILE A 496 -21.11 7.61 5.42
CA ILE A 496 -20.77 8.10 6.76
C ILE A 496 -21.74 7.49 7.75
N ASP A 497 -21.27 6.65 8.66
CA ASP A 497 -22.17 6.03 9.63
C ASP A 497 -22.67 7.07 10.64
N GLY A 498 -23.88 6.85 11.15
CA GLY A 498 -24.41 7.64 12.27
C GLY A 498 -24.86 9.06 11.91
N LEU A 499 -25.13 9.33 10.62
CA LEU A 499 -25.79 10.58 10.19
C LEU A 499 -27.06 10.84 10.98
N ARG A 500 -27.24 12.09 11.42
CA ARG A 500 -28.47 12.53 12.08
C ARG A 500 -29.15 13.59 11.23
N LEU A 501 -30.39 13.33 10.82
CA LEU A 501 -31.16 14.28 10.03
C LEU A 501 -31.39 15.56 10.84
N VAL A 502 -30.98 16.69 10.27
CA VAL A 502 -31.30 18.02 10.81
C VAL A 502 -32.62 18.49 10.23
N LYS A 503 -32.69 18.48 8.89
CA LYS A 503 -33.79 19.06 8.15
C LYS A 503 -33.82 18.50 6.73
N GLU A 504 -35.02 18.25 6.24
CA GLU A 504 -35.29 18.07 4.82
C GLU A 504 -35.39 19.46 4.17
N LEU A 505 -34.47 19.75 3.25
CA LEU A 505 -34.40 21.04 2.56
C LEU A 505 -35.36 21.06 1.37
N ILE A 506 -35.49 19.93 0.67
CA ILE A 506 -36.49 19.71 -0.38
C ILE A 506 -37.06 18.31 -0.18
N ASP A 507 -38.37 18.24 0.02
CA ASP A 507 -39.17 17.02 0.17
C ASP A 507 -39.92 16.64 -1.13
N GLY A 508 -39.72 17.41 -2.20
CA GLY A 508 -40.37 17.19 -3.48
C GLY A 508 -41.86 17.54 -3.51
N THR A 509 -42.41 18.26 -2.53
CA THR A 509 -43.86 18.59 -2.47
C THR A 509 -44.19 20.04 -2.82
N SER A 510 -43.20 20.93 -2.84
CA SER A 510 -43.37 22.37 -3.08
C SER A 510 -42.20 22.98 -3.84
N THR A 511 -42.48 24.01 -4.63
CA THR A 511 -41.47 24.85 -5.32
C THR A 511 -41.27 26.20 -4.62
N ALA A 512 -41.94 26.43 -3.49
CA ALA A 512 -41.88 27.69 -2.75
C ALA A 512 -40.48 27.96 -2.18
N GLY A 513 -40.01 29.20 -2.29
CA GLY A 513 -38.71 29.62 -1.75
C GLY A 513 -37.50 29.25 -2.61
N LEU A 514 -37.71 28.62 -3.78
CA LEU A 514 -36.65 28.35 -4.74
C LEU A 514 -36.33 29.60 -5.59
N THR A 515 -35.05 29.90 -5.72
CA THR A 515 -34.53 30.83 -6.73
C THR A 515 -34.08 30.01 -7.92
N LEU A 516 -34.66 30.26 -9.10
CA LEU A 516 -34.40 29.49 -10.32
C LEU A 516 -33.60 30.33 -11.32
N ASN A 517 -32.67 29.69 -12.04
CA ASN A 517 -31.93 30.28 -13.14
C ASN A 517 -31.94 29.35 -14.35
N VAL A 518 -32.33 29.86 -15.52
CA VAL A 518 -32.38 29.13 -16.81
C VAL A 518 -33.17 27.80 -16.71
N CYS A 519 -34.11 27.72 -15.78
CA CYS A 519 -34.99 26.58 -15.59
C CYS A 519 -36.33 27.03 -14.97
N THR A 520 -37.33 26.18 -15.11
CA THR A 520 -38.61 26.27 -14.40
C THR A 520 -38.75 25.07 -13.46
N ALA A 521 -39.52 25.21 -12.38
CA ALA A 521 -39.73 24.15 -11.41
C ALA A 521 -41.21 23.75 -11.34
N ALA A 522 -41.47 22.46 -11.28
CA ALA A 522 -42.77 21.85 -11.04
C ALA A 522 -42.61 20.67 -10.07
N ILE A 523 -43.73 20.15 -9.59
CA ILE A 523 -43.77 18.92 -8.80
C ILE A 523 -44.19 17.79 -9.72
N SER A 524 -43.37 16.74 -9.82
CA SER A 524 -43.78 15.50 -10.47
C SER A 524 -44.29 14.51 -9.44
N SER A 525 -45.53 14.07 -9.59
CA SER A 525 -46.13 12.96 -8.85
C SER A 525 -46.27 11.71 -9.72
N THR A 526 -45.55 11.63 -10.84
CA THR A 526 -45.61 10.50 -11.76
C THR A 526 -44.87 9.32 -11.15
N ALA A 527 -45.53 8.15 -11.07
CA ALA A 527 -44.90 6.95 -10.55
C ALA A 527 -43.60 6.61 -11.31
N GLY A 528 -42.51 6.41 -10.57
CA GLY A 528 -41.17 6.19 -11.13
C GLY A 528 -40.31 7.45 -11.29
N GLU A 529 -40.88 8.65 -11.13
CA GLU A 529 -40.16 9.93 -11.20
C GLU A 529 -39.75 10.48 -9.82
N PHE A 530 -39.85 9.67 -8.77
CA PHE A 530 -39.42 9.98 -7.41
C PHE A 530 -38.88 8.72 -6.74
N ILE A 531 -37.92 8.88 -5.82
CA ILE A 531 -37.37 7.78 -5.01
C ILE A 531 -37.92 7.80 -3.59
N SER A 532 -38.43 8.94 -3.13
CA SER A 532 -38.99 9.10 -1.79
C SER A 532 -40.43 9.59 -1.84
N GLY A 533 -41.22 9.17 -0.84
CA GLY A 533 -42.58 9.67 -0.66
C GLY A 533 -43.48 9.43 -1.88
N THR A 534 -44.04 10.52 -2.40
CA THR A 534 -45.04 10.51 -3.49
C THR A 534 -44.73 11.49 -4.63
N SER A 535 -43.63 12.25 -4.55
CA SER A 535 -43.30 13.27 -5.55
C SER A 535 -41.84 13.72 -5.50
N ALA A 536 -41.36 14.34 -6.59
CA ALA A 536 -40.04 14.95 -6.69
C ALA A 536 -40.11 16.34 -7.35
N LEU A 537 -39.05 17.13 -7.16
CA LEU A 537 -38.89 18.40 -7.82
C LEU A 537 -38.46 18.16 -9.28
N ALA A 538 -39.28 18.58 -10.24
CA ALA A 538 -38.99 18.54 -11.66
C ALA A 538 -38.52 19.91 -12.15
N LEU A 539 -37.29 19.98 -12.63
CA LEU A 539 -36.65 21.19 -13.15
C LEU A 539 -36.54 21.06 -14.67
N THR A 540 -37.28 21.87 -15.42
CA THR A 540 -37.24 21.84 -16.89
C THR A 540 -36.44 23.03 -17.41
N GLY A 541 -35.47 22.75 -18.28
CA GLY A 541 -34.66 23.79 -18.93
C GLY A 541 -35.55 24.73 -19.77
N THR A 542 -35.23 26.02 -19.79
CA THR A 542 -36.01 27.02 -20.56
C THR A 542 -35.66 27.06 -22.04
N GLY A 543 -34.83 26.13 -22.54
CA GLY A 543 -34.32 26.18 -23.89
C GLY A 543 -33.37 27.37 -24.15
N SER A 544 -32.69 27.86 -23.11
CA SER A 544 -31.73 28.98 -23.21
C SER A 544 -30.30 28.52 -22.93
N SER A 545 -29.32 29.20 -23.53
CA SER A 545 -27.89 28.95 -23.30
C SER A 545 -27.42 29.64 -22.01
N GLY A 546 -27.29 28.89 -20.92
CA GLY A 546 -26.79 29.38 -19.64
C GLY A 546 -26.84 28.32 -18.54
N THR A 547 -26.13 28.55 -17.42
CA THR A 547 -26.04 27.59 -16.31
C THR A 547 -27.40 27.38 -15.65
N ALA A 548 -28.03 26.25 -15.93
CA ALA A 548 -29.31 25.89 -15.31
C ALA A 548 -29.09 25.44 -13.86
N ASN A 549 -29.72 26.12 -12.92
CA ASN A 549 -29.58 25.84 -11.49
C ASN A 549 -30.80 26.30 -10.68
N PHE A 550 -30.91 25.74 -9.48
CA PHE A 550 -31.77 26.30 -8.44
C PHE A 550 -30.96 26.53 -7.16
N SER A 551 -31.43 27.47 -6.34
CA SER A 551 -30.89 27.72 -5.01
C SER A 551 -31.99 27.91 -3.98
N LEU A 552 -31.69 27.58 -2.73
CA LEU A 552 -32.54 27.87 -1.56
C LEU A 552 -31.67 28.29 -0.38
N THR A 553 -32.23 29.13 0.48
CA THR A 553 -31.59 29.58 1.72
C THR A 553 -32.10 28.78 2.91
N PHE A 554 -31.22 28.45 3.85
CA PHE A 554 -31.57 27.75 5.09
C PHE A 554 -30.78 28.30 6.29
N ASP A 555 -31.36 28.15 7.48
CA ASP A 555 -30.80 28.69 8.72
C ASP A 555 -29.89 27.70 9.45
N ILE A 556 -28.77 28.20 9.94
CA ILE A 556 -27.83 27.56 10.86
C ILE A 556 -28.07 28.13 12.27
N PRO A 557 -28.72 27.36 13.17
CA PRO A 557 -28.86 27.75 14.56
C PRO A 557 -27.54 27.63 15.32
N LYS A 558 -27.41 28.37 16.43
CA LYS A 558 -26.20 28.44 17.26
C LYS A 558 -25.63 27.07 17.67
N HIS A 559 -26.49 26.08 17.92
CA HIS A 559 -26.06 24.74 18.36
C HIS A 559 -25.46 23.85 17.25
N LEU A 560 -25.51 24.30 15.98
CA LEU A 560 -24.87 23.63 14.84
C LEU A 560 -23.55 24.29 14.43
N VAL A 561 -23.23 25.47 14.97
CA VAL A 561 -21.96 26.16 14.71
C VAL A 561 -20.80 25.27 15.17
N GLY A 562 -19.78 25.14 14.33
CA GLY A 562 -18.61 24.30 14.59
C GLY A 562 -18.80 22.80 14.33
N LYS A 563 -20.02 22.33 14.04
CA LYS A 563 -20.25 20.91 13.69
C LYS A 563 -19.99 20.67 12.21
N PHE A 564 -19.58 19.45 11.86
CA PHE A 564 -19.56 19.03 10.47
C PHE A 564 -20.98 18.72 10.01
N LEU A 565 -21.37 19.32 8.88
CA LEU A 565 -22.66 19.12 8.25
C LEU A 565 -22.46 18.54 6.85
N CYS A 566 -23.45 17.80 6.38
CA CYS A 566 -23.47 17.25 5.03
C CYS A 566 -24.84 17.51 4.38
N ILE A 567 -24.85 17.97 3.13
CA ILE A 567 -26.05 17.92 2.30
C ILE A 567 -25.92 16.77 1.32
N THR A 568 -26.92 15.89 1.29
CA THR A 568 -27.07 14.85 0.27
C THR A 568 -28.17 15.24 -0.71
N THR A 569 -28.04 14.85 -1.97
CA THR A 569 -29.10 15.01 -2.98
C THR A 569 -29.16 13.78 -3.86
N ALA A 570 -30.35 13.42 -4.31
CA ALA A 570 -30.56 12.47 -5.39
C ALA A 570 -31.07 13.20 -6.63
N LEU A 571 -30.64 12.76 -7.81
CA LEU A 571 -31.13 13.31 -9.07
C LEU A 571 -31.26 12.26 -10.18
N ALA A 572 -32.13 12.51 -11.14
CA ALA A 572 -32.23 11.76 -12.39
C ALA A 572 -32.60 12.71 -13.53
N TYR A 573 -32.35 12.31 -14.78
CA TYR A 573 -32.67 13.10 -15.96
C TYR A 573 -33.74 12.41 -16.79
N LYS A 574 -34.79 13.16 -17.10
CA LYS A 574 -35.88 12.76 -17.98
C LYS A 574 -35.71 13.42 -19.33
N GLN A 575 -35.65 12.59 -20.36
CA GLN A 575 -35.52 13.05 -21.74
C GLN A 575 -36.80 13.76 -22.18
N VAL A 576 -36.67 14.93 -22.79
CA VAL A 576 -37.76 15.63 -23.47
C VAL A 576 -37.46 15.64 -24.97
N GLY A 577 -38.37 15.14 -25.80
CA GLY A 577 -38.16 15.06 -27.25
C GLY A 577 -37.27 13.91 -27.71
N ALA A 578 -36.71 14.01 -28.93
CA ALA A 578 -36.09 12.88 -29.63
C ALA A 578 -34.69 12.48 -29.12
N THR A 579 -33.99 13.39 -28.45
CA THR A 579 -32.68 13.19 -27.80
C THR A 579 -32.60 14.03 -26.53
N PHE A 580 -31.75 13.67 -25.55
CA PHE A 580 -31.32 14.65 -24.54
C PHE A 580 -30.70 15.85 -25.28
N GLY A 581 -31.23 17.06 -25.07
CA GLY A 581 -31.03 18.25 -25.90
C GLY A 581 -29.62 18.38 -26.47
N SER A 582 -29.47 18.19 -27.80
CA SER A 582 -28.21 18.22 -28.56
C SER A 582 -26.95 17.66 -27.87
N ALA A 583 -27.10 16.48 -27.24
CA ALA A 583 -26.09 15.46 -26.94
C ALA A 583 -24.70 15.94 -26.44
N GLY A 584 -24.65 16.37 -25.18
CA GLY A 584 -23.41 16.55 -24.42
C GLY A 584 -23.45 15.83 -23.07
N THR A 585 -22.33 15.91 -22.35
CA THR A 585 -22.22 15.44 -20.97
C THR A 585 -23.00 16.36 -20.01
N MET A 586 -23.76 15.82 -19.04
CA MET A 586 -24.29 16.63 -17.93
C MET A 586 -23.16 16.90 -16.94
N GLN A 587 -23.21 18.07 -16.29
CA GLN A 587 -22.17 18.49 -15.34
C GLN A 587 -22.79 18.93 -14.00
N PRO A 588 -23.50 18.04 -13.28
CA PRO A 588 -24.07 18.42 -12.00
C PRO A 588 -22.99 18.71 -10.97
N ARG A 589 -23.31 19.67 -10.10
CA ARG A 589 -22.57 20.00 -8.87
C ARG A 589 -23.51 20.61 -7.84
N ILE A 590 -23.27 20.29 -6.58
CA ILE A 590 -23.88 20.97 -5.44
C ILE A 590 -22.86 21.89 -4.78
N ARG A 591 -23.30 22.96 -4.12
CA ARG A 591 -22.44 23.80 -3.30
C ARG A 591 -23.23 24.46 -2.18
N VAL A 592 -22.53 24.76 -1.09
CA VAL A 592 -23.04 25.62 0.00
C VAL A 592 -22.20 26.89 0.04
N THR A 593 -22.86 28.03 -0.01
CA THR A 593 -22.21 29.35 0.05
C THR A 593 -22.68 30.14 1.26
N ALA A 594 -21.83 31.07 1.68
CA ALA A 594 -22.13 31.98 2.77
C ALA A 594 -23.34 32.88 2.44
N GLY A 595 -24.18 33.11 3.45
CA GLY A 595 -25.24 34.12 3.44
C GLY A 595 -24.94 35.13 4.54
N THR A 596 -25.78 35.16 5.58
CA THR A 596 -25.45 35.89 6.82
C THR A 596 -24.55 35.08 7.76
N ALA A 597 -24.46 33.76 7.57
CA ALA A 597 -23.47 32.89 8.21
C ALA A 597 -22.25 32.64 7.29
N THR A 598 -21.11 32.38 7.92
CA THR A 598 -19.86 31.96 7.28
C THR A 598 -19.71 30.43 7.31
N VAL A 599 -19.04 29.87 6.30
CA VAL A 599 -18.90 28.44 6.10
C VAL A 599 -17.53 28.08 5.55
N PHE A 600 -16.99 26.95 6.00
CA PHE A 600 -15.78 26.33 5.49
C PHE A 600 -16.10 24.98 4.80
N PRO A 601 -15.48 24.64 3.65
CA PRO A 601 -14.58 25.50 2.87
C PRO A 601 -15.35 26.72 2.31
N SER A 602 -14.74 27.90 2.37
CA SER A 602 -15.36 29.12 1.85
C SER A 602 -15.22 29.12 0.33
N VAL A 603 -16.24 28.66 -0.38
CA VAL A 603 -16.20 28.61 -1.84
C VAL A 603 -16.36 30.02 -2.39
N ALA A 604 -15.26 30.66 -2.81
CA ALA A 604 -15.34 31.81 -3.71
C ALA A 604 -16.00 31.35 -5.02
N ALA A 605 -16.86 32.20 -5.59
CA ALA A 605 -17.65 31.91 -6.77
C ALA A 605 -16.78 31.23 -7.87
N ASP A 606 -17.15 29.99 -8.19
CA ASP A 606 -16.66 29.14 -9.29
C ASP A 606 -15.41 28.26 -9.07
N ALA A 607 -14.72 28.29 -7.94
CA ALA A 607 -13.39 27.64 -7.85
C ALA A 607 -13.27 26.26 -7.17
N GLN A 608 -14.30 25.67 -6.51
CA GLN A 608 -14.01 24.55 -5.57
C GLN A 608 -14.93 23.31 -5.53
N ASN A 609 -16.03 23.22 -6.28
CA ASN A 609 -16.69 21.92 -6.52
C ASN A 609 -16.59 21.56 -8.00
N ILE A 610 -15.90 20.44 -8.26
CA ILE A 610 -15.70 19.89 -9.59
C ILE A 610 -17.06 19.39 -10.09
N ALA A 611 -17.46 19.85 -11.26
CA ALA A 611 -18.65 19.34 -11.90
C ALA A 611 -18.40 17.89 -12.36
N THR A 612 -19.33 16.99 -12.07
CA THR A 612 -19.19 15.59 -12.50
C THR A 612 -19.67 15.43 -13.93
N ASN A 613 -18.83 14.89 -14.81
CA ASN A 613 -19.25 14.55 -16.15
C ASN A 613 -20.12 13.27 -16.16
N LEU A 614 -21.44 13.42 -16.30
CA LEU A 614 -22.35 12.30 -16.51
C LEU A 614 -22.68 12.13 -18.00
N THR A 615 -22.17 11.07 -18.61
CA THR A 615 -22.49 10.72 -20.00
C THR A 615 -23.84 10.04 -20.07
N LEU A 616 -24.82 10.69 -20.70
CA LEU A 616 -26.15 10.12 -20.92
C LEU A 616 -26.16 9.31 -22.23
N THR A 617 -26.68 8.09 -22.21
CA THR A 617 -26.84 7.26 -23.42
C THR A 617 -28.15 7.66 -24.14
N PRO A 618 -28.11 8.10 -25.41
CA PRO A 618 -29.32 8.39 -26.17
C PRO A 618 -30.24 7.17 -26.27
N GLY A 619 -31.54 7.33 -25.96
CA GLY A 619 -32.55 6.29 -26.15
C GLY A 619 -32.63 5.18 -25.08
N ALA A 620 -31.92 5.31 -23.94
CA ALA A 620 -31.88 4.30 -22.88
C ALA A 620 -33.14 4.24 -21.97
N GLY A 621 -34.22 4.94 -22.32
CA GLY A 621 -35.45 5.05 -21.54
C GLY A 621 -35.80 6.50 -21.26
N ASN A 622 -37.08 6.80 -21.02
CA ASN A 622 -37.56 8.17 -20.81
C ASN A 622 -36.92 8.84 -19.57
N LEU A 623 -36.27 8.08 -18.68
CA LEU A 623 -35.67 8.52 -17.42
C LEU A 623 -34.36 7.74 -17.17
N THR A 624 -33.30 8.42 -16.74
CA THR A 624 -32.05 7.80 -16.30
C THR A 624 -32.19 7.11 -14.94
N ASP A 625 -31.18 6.33 -14.55
CA ASP A 625 -31.04 5.95 -13.14
C ASP A 625 -30.88 7.18 -12.22
N TRP A 626 -31.04 6.94 -10.91
CA TRP A 626 -30.81 7.94 -9.87
C TRP A 626 -29.34 8.00 -9.47
N TYR A 627 -28.79 9.21 -9.45
CA TYR A 627 -27.44 9.54 -9.02
C TYR A 627 -27.48 10.26 -7.68
N TYR A 628 -26.50 9.98 -6.83
CA TYR A 628 -26.38 10.58 -5.51
C TYR A 628 -25.11 11.40 -5.41
N GLY A 629 -25.19 12.53 -4.72
CA GLY A 629 -24.04 13.37 -4.42
C GLY A 629 -24.12 13.95 -3.03
N MET A 630 -22.97 14.39 -2.52
CA MET A 630 -22.88 15.01 -1.21
C MET A 630 -21.90 16.18 -1.15
N HIS A 631 -22.15 17.09 -0.22
CA HIS A 631 -21.24 18.19 0.08
C HIS A 631 -21.10 18.34 1.59
N ILE A 632 -19.86 18.24 2.06
CA ILE A 632 -19.51 18.37 3.48
C ILE A 632 -18.96 19.76 3.74
N PHE A 633 -19.43 20.40 4.80
CA PHE A 633 -19.03 21.73 5.21
C PHE A 633 -19.10 21.89 6.73
N ARG A 634 -18.52 22.98 7.23
CA ARG A 634 -18.57 23.37 8.64
C ARG A 634 -18.99 24.84 8.75
N PRO A 635 -20.16 25.17 9.32
CA PRO A 635 -20.52 26.54 9.61
C PRO A 635 -19.66 27.10 10.75
N GLU A 636 -19.20 28.33 10.60
CA GLU A 636 -18.36 29.01 11.60
C GLU A 636 -19.16 30.02 12.43
N THR A 637 -20.30 30.48 11.92
CA THR A 637 -21.22 31.40 12.59
C THR A 637 -22.67 30.97 12.38
N ALA A 638 -23.57 31.46 13.24
CA ALA A 638 -25.01 31.25 13.08
C ALA A 638 -25.59 32.30 12.12
N GLY A 639 -26.68 31.95 11.43
CA GLY A 639 -27.27 32.79 10.38
C GLY A 639 -27.75 31.95 9.22
N THR A 640 -27.71 32.48 8.00
CA THR A 640 -28.22 31.83 6.79
C THR A 640 -27.09 31.38 5.88
N LEU A 641 -27.27 30.20 5.26
CA LEU A 641 -26.43 29.69 4.18
C LEU A 641 -27.30 29.42 2.96
N THR A 642 -26.68 29.34 1.78
CA THR A 642 -27.38 29.06 0.51
C THR A 642 -26.89 27.73 -0.05
N PHE A 643 -27.84 26.82 -0.29
CA PHE A 643 -27.60 25.63 -1.09
C PHE A 643 -27.89 25.95 -2.56
N THR A 644 -26.98 25.57 -3.45
CA THR A 644 -27.17 25.65 -4.91
C THR A 644 -26.94 24.29 -5.53
N PHE A 645 -27.89 23.83 -6.33
CA PHE A 645 -27.71 22.71 -7.24
C PHE A 645 -27.63 23.23 -8.67
N VAL A 646 -26.47 23.04 -9.30
CA VAL A 646 -26.27 23.25 -10.73
C VAL A 646 -26.42 21.88 -11.36
N TRP A 647 -27.35 21.73 -12.30
CA TRP A 647 -27.53 20.48 -13.02
C TRP A 647 -26.92 20.50 -14.41
N ASP A 648 -26.67 21.70 -14.95
CA ASP A 648 -25.95 21.91 -16.19
C ASP A 648 -25.03 23.12 -16.15
N GLY A 649 -23.77 22.91 -16.55
CA GLY A 649 -22.72 23.92 -16.61
C GLY A 649 -22.40 24.44 -18.02
N VAL A 650 -23.02 23.91 -19.09
CA VAL A 650 -22.60 24.16 -20.48
C VAL A 650 -23.46 25.21 -21.19
N THR A 651 -22.91 25.89 -22.20
CA THR A 651 -23.54 26.91 -23.05
C THR A 651 -24.58 26.37 -24.06
N GLY A 652 -24.96 25.09 -23.95
CA GLY A 652 -25.95 24.46 -24.84
C GLY A 652 -27.39 24.84 -24.47
N ILE A 653 -28.28 24.83 -25.46
CA ILE A 653 -29.73 24.93 -25.23
C ILE A 653 -30.21 23.57 -24.73
N ARG A 654 -30.83 23.52 -23.54
CA ARG A 654 -31.43 22.30 -22.98
C ARG A 654 -32.91 22.47 -22.68
N ASP A 655 -33.70 21.47 -23.07
CA ASP A 655 -35.15 21.33 -22.89
C ASP A 655 -35.53 20.11 -22.04
N ASP A 656 -34.56 19.26 -21.67
CA ASP A 656 -34.76 18.11 -20.77
C ASP A 656 -35.21 18.52 -19.36
N THR A 657 -35.56 17.53 -18.54
CA THR A 657 -35.99 17.73 -17.15
C THR A 657 -35.06 17.00 -16.16
N ALA A 658 -34.56 17.71 -15.14
CA ALA A 658 -33.92 17.08 -13.98
C ALA A 658 -34.96 16.84 -12.88
N LEU A 659 -35.04 15.60 -12.42
CA LEU A 659 -35.77 15.23 -11.22
C LEU A 659 -34.79 15.30 -10.04
N VAL A 660 -35.18 15.97 -8.97
CA VAL A 660 -34.39 16.14 -7.75
C VAL A 660 -35.24 15.74 -6.54
N ASP A 661 -34.66 14.91 -5.68
CA ASP A 661 -35.35 14.32 -4.54
C ASP A 661 -34.36 14.15 -3.35
N ASN A 662 -34.90 13.99 -2.13
CA ASN A 662 -34.14 13.75 -0.91
C ASN A 662 -33.01 14.76 -0.63
N VAL A 663 -33.26 16.06 -0.83
CA VAL A 663 -32.26 17.08 -0.46
C VAL A 663 -32.29 17.25 1.05
N ARG A 664 -31.32 16.63 1.74
CA ARG A 664 -31.34 16.49 3.20
C ARG A 664 -30.06 17.03 3.80
N LEU A 665 -30.22 17.77 4.89
CA LEU A 665 -29.15 18.28 5.73
C LEU A 665 -28.94 17.33 6.92
N TRP A 666 -27.71 16.88 7.08
CA TRP A 666 -27.29 15.95 8.13
C TRP A 666 -26.23 16.58 9.01
N ILE A 667 -26.24 16.23 10.31
CA ILE A 667 -25.06 16.36 11.16
C ILE A 667 -24.21 15.12 10.98
N LEU A 668 -22.91 15.34 10.78
CA LEU A 668 -21.91 14.29 10.80
C LEU A 668 -21.34 14.12 12.21
N PRO A 669 -21.25 12.90 12.75
CA PRO A 669 -20.46 12.68 13.95
C PRO A 669 -18.98 12.96 13.65
N SER A 670 -18.27 13.61 14.56
CA SER A 670 -16.80 13.71 14.53
C SER A 670 -16.22 13.25 15.86
N GLN A 671 -15.01 12.67 15.83
CA GLN A 671 -14.35 12.15 17.04
C GLN A 671 -13.98 13.24 18.05
N ASP A 672 -13.87 14.50 17.60
CA ASP A 672 -13.65 15.67 18.45
C ASP A 672 -14.96 16.43 18.77
N GLU A 673 -16.12 15.84 18.46
CA GLU A 673 -17.47 16.39 18.71
C GLU A 673 -17.72 17.79 18.13
N GLY A 674 -16.88 18.25 17.19
CA GLY A 674 -16.90 19.62 16.70
C GLY A 674 -16.57 20.67 17.78
N THR A 675 -16.01 20.27 18.92
CA THR A 675 -15.68 21.19 20.00
C THR A 675 -14.62 22.19 19.56
N ILE A 676 -15.04 23.45 19.47
CA ILE A 676 -14.14 24.59 19.68
C ILE A 676 -13.80 24.53 21.16
N ALA A 677 -12.55 24.22 21.49
CA ALA A 677 -12.06 24.29 22.87
C ALA A 677 -12.23 25.71 23.43
#